data_AF-A0A662FQJ4-F1
#
_entry.id   AF-A0A662FQJ4-F1
#
_cell.length_a   1.000
_cell.length_b   1.000
_cell.length_c   1.000
_cell.angle_alpha   90.00
_cell.angle_beta   90.00
_cell.angle_gamma   90.00
#
_symmetry.space_group_name_H-M   'P 1'
#
loop_
_entity.id
_entity.type
_entity.pdbx_description
1 polymer ?
#
loop_
_entity_poly.entity_id
_entity_poly.type
_entity_poly.pdbx_seq_one_letter_code
_entity_poly.pdbx_strand_id
1 'polypeptide(L)'
;WRSATEPSSNEDLVIAGRTEEAKKFIQKLKNESPSVIWVFGESRDEAYGFILASIKNAKELIPRVLVINDSKEWMSVVESQNPLILIPRFDDHVNPRLAVKRGHWVIIPESNYQSRNQDNSIELPRPDKQSLVKALVEMGIDEEKAWDTVEKTRGFLTPLRRLLGDFKEPKWAQPENATDHITALLIGAWDGKNDHDVKIVERLVGMSYDEFVEILHKWSVSNDPPVRKVGSVWQVVSRQDMWQLLARFISPRTLEKFGEVAVEVLRELDPRYELKPEERWLAYDKSFKHSKTIRKYIAEMLVILATYGDEDLRNIGMSTVQDKVDLWVSEILKDATPHRWYSLRDLLPYLAEASPEVFLDAVEESLKGDQPPLMELFVEEGYFGGCPHAGLLWALEGISWNLEYLPRVVLILAKLSRLDPGGRWANRPFKTLREIFLPWHPQTRASVGERLQLLDLILSKEPEVGWKLLLSLIPKGREVSIPIHKPYFRDWAEGWKSKVTIKEYQDYVLKIAEKIQRYSKKNPEKCLYDLVEVLERFPEPIFDSIIEDLKASIDSISPEKRVKVYEKLFEIIYRHKQFPNAKWRLPEEKLKKLEELLQRFTPDDPVNRNKILFDEHSIYIVFQPNLKHEEAERIVEEKCKSALEEIWNKQRIDGIIRLIENAKLSEVIGYTLAISSFSDEIEDSILQWIDSENKKFSVVAQSFLRTKLNQDRSYLQTVLEKYESKWNYAKLAKLCLALPLTYEVIELIRKLPPEAEEIYWKNVQHFYLFEGSKELAEWVIRKLLEFDRSVASLNAATHYLNTVAKESGLDADLLAEVLERIATNPENPKLGQMDLYYIEKIFDYLQKSSEINPARLAQLEWLYVPYFWYNESHARVARVKPITLVKEVLDNPDTFVQLIRWAYKADPPIEGEFSDLSIEQKKRLKENAYFLLDMIDKLPGQSEDEIDLTKLIEWINRVRDGCKNVNRLPICDEKIGEILSHAPVGKDGIWPHEAVREAIEKISSKDMERGIEVGIYNQRGVVIKS
;
A
#
# COMPACT_ATOMS: atom_id res chain seq x y z
N TRP A 1 0.50 39.57 -20.12
CA TRP A 1 0.89 38.15 -20.23
C TRP A 1 2.29 37.99 -19.67
N ARG A 2 3.36 37.95 -20.47
CA ARG A 2 4.73 37.71 -19.96
C ARG A 2 5.15 38.53 -18.74
N SER A 3 5.01 39.86 -18.81
CA SER A 3 5.41 40.76 -17.71
C SER A 3 4.31 41.01 -16.66
N ALA A 4 3.18 40.30 -16.74
CA ALA A 4 2.06 40.50 -15.82
C ALA A 4 2.11 39.55 -14.62
N THR A 5 2.96 38.53 -14.63
CA THR A 5 3.14 37.59 -13.52
C THR A 5 4.56 37.68 -12.97
N GLU A 6 4.73 37.26 -11.73
CA GLU A 6 6.01 37.11 -11.05
C GLU A 6 6.13 35.69 -10.48
N PRO A 7 7.04 34.84 -11.00
CA PRO A 7 7.95 35.07 -12.13
C PRO A 7 7.25 35.32 -13.48
N SER A 8 7.95 35.94 -14.43
CA SER A 8 7.41 36.26 -15.76
C SER A 8 6.96 35.01 -16.52
N SER A 9 5.71 34.98 -16.99
CA SER A 9 5.16 33.83 -17.71
C SER A 9 5.84 33.61 -19.08
N ASN A 10 5.97 32.37 -19.51
CA ASN A 10 6.47 32.01 -20.84
C ASN A 10 5.36 31.41 -21.73
N GLU A 11 5.72 31.04 -22.96
CA GLU A 11 4.81 30.42 -23.94
C GLU A 11 4.31 29.05 -23.47
N ASP A 12 5.12 28.32 -22.71
CA ASP A 12 4.82 26.95 -22.27
C ASP A 12 3.63 26.91 -21.31
N LEU A 13 3.40 27.97 -20.51
CA LEU A 13 2.25 28.07 -19.60
C LEU A 13 0.89 27.94 -20.31
N VAL A 14 0.74 28.53 -21.49
CA VAL A 14 -0.54 28.52 -22.25
C VAL A 14 -0.65 27.34 -23.23
N ILE A 15 0.49 26.72 -23.57
CA ILE A 15 0.60 25.53 -24.43
C ILE A 15 0.56 24.23 -23.61
N ALA A 16 0.82 24.29 -22.30
CA ALA A 16 0.81 23.14 -21.40
C ALA A 16 -0.41 22.23 -21.63
N GLY A 17 -0.16 20.94 -21.91
CA GLY A 17 -1.20 19.95 -22.20
C GLY A 17 -1.96 20.14 -23.52
N ARG A 18 -1.53 21.06 -24.39
CA ARG A 18 -2.24 21.48 -25.62
C ARG A 18 -1.34 21.47 -26.87
N THR A 19 -0.29 20.64 -26.85
CA THR A 19 0.71 20.58 -27.93
C THR A 19 0.10 20.12 -29.25
N GLU A 20 -0.88 19.22 -29.22
CA GLU A 20 -1.53 18.72 -30.44
C GLU A 20 -2.45 19.78 -31.06
N GLU A 21 -3.17 20.55 -30.25
CA GLU A 21 -3.96 21.69 -30.71
C GLU A 21 -3.04 22.75 -31.33
N ALA A 22 -1.89 23.02 -30.71
CA ALA A 22 -0.91 23.98 -31.23
C ALA A 22 -0.34 23.51 -32.58
N LYS A 23 0.01 22.22 -32.70
CA LYS A 23 0.46 21.62 -33.97
C LYS A 23 -0.62 21.69 -35.04
N LYS A 24 -1.86 21.30 -34.72
CA LYS A 24 -3.01 21.35 -35.63
C LYS A 24 -3.26 22.77 -36.12
N PHE A 25 -3.24 23.75 -35.22
CA PHE A 25 -3.39 25.15 -35.55
C PHE A 25 -2.32 25.64 -36.54
N ILE A 26 -1.05 25.34 -36.27
CA ILE A 26 0.07 25.74 -37.15
C ILE A 26 0.04 25.00 -38.48
N GLN A 27 -0.31 23.71 -38.50
CA GLN A 27 -0.47 22.94 -39.74
C GLN A 27 -1.56 23.53 -40.63
N LYS A 28 -2.71 23.94 -40.06
CA LYS A 28 -3.76 24.63 -40.82
C LYS A 28 -3.23 25.90 -41.50
N LEU A 29 -2.54 26.77 -40.74
CA LEU A 29 -2.01 28.02 -41.27
C LEU A 29 -0.96 27.84 -42.38
N LYS A 30 -0.27 26.69 -42.42
CA LYS A 30 0.77 26.37 -43.42
C LYS A 30 0.25 25.66 -44.66
N ASN A 31 -0.66 24.71 -44.46
CA ASN A 31 -0.98 23.70 -45.48
C ASN A 31 -2.36 23.89 -46.11
N GLU A 32 -3.22 24.73 -45.54
CA GLU A 32 -4.58 24.96 -46.02
C GLU A 32 -4.74 26.34 -46.71
N SER A 33 -5.89 26.56 -47.34
CA SER A 33 -6.25 27.85 -47.94
C SER A 33 -6.78 28.84 -46.88
N PRO A 34 -6.53 30.15 -47.04
CA PRO A 34 -6.99 31.18 -46.11
C PRO A 34 -8.47 31.03 -45.76
N SER A 35 -8.76 31.00 -44.46
CA SER A 35 -10.13 30.88 -43.93
C SER A 35 -10.24 31.54 -42.56
N VAL A 36 -11.43 31.45 -41.96
CA VAL A 36 -11.68 31.92 -40.59
C VAL A 36 -11.46 30.75 -39.64
N ILE A 37 -10.50 30.88 -38.71
CA ILE A 37 -10.26 29.91 -37.64
C ILE A 37 -10.78 30.49 -36.33
N TRP A 38 -11.67 29.76 -35.68
CA TRP A 38 -12.13 30.11 -34.33
C TRP A 38 -11.31 29.33 -33.31
N VAL A 39 -10.81 30.00 -32.27
CA VAL A 39 -10.10 29.34 -31.17
C VAL A 39 -10.87 29.59 -29.88
N PHE A 40 -11.38 28.52 -29.29
CA PHE A 40 -12.22 28.57 -28.09
C PHE A 40 -11.41 28.17 -26.86
N GLY A 41 -11.32 29.07 -25.88
CA GLY A 41 -10.76 28.79 -24.55
C GLY A 41 -11.77 29.09 -23.45
N GLU A 42 -11.43 28.82 -22.19
CA GLU A 42 -12.28 29.16 -21.04
C GLU A 42 -12.38 30.69 -20.85
N SER A 43 -11.38 31.43 -21.35
CA SER A 43 -11.49 32.88 -21.54
C SER A 43 -10.97 33.29 -22.91
N ARG A 44 -11.45 34.44 -23.39
CA ARG A 44 -10.97 35.04 -24.64
C ARG A 44 -9.48 35.35 -24.55
N ASP A 45 -9.06 35.83 -23.38
CA ASP A 45 -7.68 36.11 -23.03
C ASP A 45 -6.82 34.84 -23.18
N GLU A 46 -7.24 33.71 -22.62
CA GLU A 46 -6.57 32.41 -22.80
C GLU A 46 -6.42 32.00 -24.26
N ALA A 47 -7.50 32.10 -25.05
CA ALA A 47 -7.46 31.79 -26.47
C ALA A 47 -6.46 32.69 -27.22
N TYR A 48 -6.42 34.00 -26.92
CA TYR A 48 -5.39 34.91 -27.46
C TYR A 48 -3.98 34.46 -27.07
N GLY A 49 -3.76 34.15 -25.80
CA GLY A 49 -2.46 33.71 -25.28
C GLY A 49 -1.95 32.48 -26.02
N PHE A 50 -2.80 31.47 -26.18
CA PHE A 50 -2.51 30.25 -26.91
C PHE A 50 -2.18 30.51 -28.39
N ILE A 51 -2.98 31.33 -29.09
CA ILE A 51 -2.76 31.67 -30.51
C ILE A 51 -1.37 32.28 -30.70
N LEU A 52 -1.05 33.30 -29.89
CA LEU A 52 0.21 34.04 -30.02
C LEU A 52 1.41 33.18 -29.62
N ALA A 53 1.30 32.38 -28.56
CA ALA A 53 2.35 31.45 -28.15
C ALA A 53 2.62 30.39 -29.24
N SER A 54 1.56 29.82 -29.82
CA SER A 54 1.67 28.83 -30.90
C SER A 54 2.36 29.42 -32.13
N ILE A 55 1.96 30.63 -32.56
CA ILE A 55 2.59 31.34 -33.70
C ILE A 55 4.03 31.68 -33.41
N LYS A 56 4.36 32.11 -32.19
CA LYS A 56 5.73 32.47 -31.82
C LYS A 56 6.70 31.30 -31.93
N ASN A 57 6.21 30.08 -31.71
CA ASN A 57 6.97 28.84 -31.92
C ASN A 57 7.14 28.48 -33.41
N ALA A 58 6.38 29.11 -34.33
CA ALA A 58 6.48 28.97 -35.78
C ALA A 58 7.05 30.27 -36.42
N LYS A 59 8.37 30.47 -36.29
CA LYS A 59 9.07 31.73 -36.61
C LYS A 59 8.80 32.28 -38.02
N GLU A 60 8.57 31.40 -38.99
CA GLU A 60 8.26 31.71 -40.39
C GLU A 60 6.90 32.39 -40.61
N LEU A 61 5.94 32.22 -39.69
CA LEU A 61 4.62 32.85 -39.79
C LEU A 61 4.61 34.27 -39.21
N ILE A 62 5.51 34.57 -38.28
CA ILE A 62 5.56 35.84 -37.52
C ILE A 62 5.48 37.09 -38.41
N PRO A 63 6.24 37.20 -39.53
CA PRO A 63 6.21 38.41 -40.37
C PRO A 63 4.85 38.71 -41.01
N ARG A 64 3.93 37.74 -41.03
CA ARG A 64 2.60 37.85 -41.66
C ARG A 64 1.50 38.16 -40.65
N VAL A 65 1.79 38.16 -39.34
CA VAL A 65 0.77 38.27 -38.29
C VAL A 65 0.55 39.72 -37.89
N LEU A 66 -0.72 40.16 -37.92
CA LEU A 66 -1.14 41.46 -37.43
C LEU A 66 -2.23 41.29 -36.37
N VAL A 67 -1.97 41.84 -35.19
CA VAL A 67 -2.98 42.01 -34.13
C VAL A 67 -3.57 43.40 -34.27
N ILE A 68 -4.87 43.48 -34.54
CA ILE A 68 -5.55 44.73 -34.90
C ILE A 68 -6.40 45.18 -33.71
N ASN A 69 -6.24 46.42 -33.24
CA ASN A 69 -6.91 46.88 -32.02
C ASN A 69 -8.19 47.69 -32.27
N ASP A 70 -8.47 48.06 -33.52
CA ASP A 70 -9.61 48.90 -33.88
C ASP A 70 -10.26 48.46 -35.21
N SER A 71 -11.57 48.69 -35.32
CA SER A 71 -12.36 48.29 -36.49
C SER A 71 -12.07 49.12 -37.75
N LYS A 72 -11.57 50.36 -37.63
CA LYS A 72 -11.14 51.17 -38.79
C LYS A 72 -9.80 50.68 -39.33
N GLU A 73 -8.87 50.32 -38.45
CA GLU A 73 -7.59 49.70 -38.84
C GLU A 73 -7.82 48.38 -39.59
N TRP A 74 -8.80 47.59 -39.12
CA TRP A 74 -9.21 46.35 -39.80
C TRP A 74 -9.56 46.58 -41.26
N MET A 75 -10.39 47.58 -41.56
CA MET A 75 -10.81 47.89 -42.94
C MET A 75 -9.63 48.30 -43.82
N SER A 76 -8.64 49.03 -43.29
CA SER A 76 -7.45 49.41 -44.05
C SER A 76 -6.52 48.23 -44.32
N VAL A 77 -6.37 47.31 -43.38
CA VAL A 77 -5.47 46.14 -43.50
C VAL A 77 -6.02 45.11 -44.48
N VAL A 78 -7.35 44.95 -44.55
CA VAL A 78 -8.03 44.03 -45.47
C VAL A 78 -7.83 44.37 -46.96
N GLU A 79 -7.46 45.61 -47.29
CA GLU A 79 -7.16 46.02 -48.66
C GLU A 79 -5.71 45.69 -49.10
N SER A 80 -4.89 45.15 -48.20
CA SER A 80 -3.53 44.69 -48.51
C SER A 80 -3.53 43.58 -49.55
N GLN A 81 -2.62 43.66 -50.52
CA GLN A 81 -2.46 42.65 -51.57
C GLN A 81 -1.63 41.43 -51.11
N ASN A 82 -0.98 41.52 -49.94
CA ASN A 82 -0.17 40.43 -49.38
C ASN A 82 -1.02 39.55 -48.44
N PRO A 83 -0.94 38.21 -48.53
CA PRO A 83 -1.61 37.30 -47.61
C PRO A 83 -1.12 37.43 -46.16
N LEU A 84 -1.99 37.92 -45.29
CA LEU A 84 -1.72 38.23 -43.87
C LEU A 84 -2.54 37.32 -42.95
N ILE A 85 -2.13 37.22 -41.69
CA ILE A 85 -2.83 36.52 -40.62
C ILE A 85 -3.35 37.60 -39.66
N LEU A 86 -4.66 37.82 -39.67
CA LEU A 86 -5.32 38.91 -38.94
C LEU A 86 -5.98 38.37 -37.68
N ILE A 87 -5.64 38.98 -36.55
CA ILE A 87 -6.20 38.65 -35.23
C ILE A 87 -6.85 39.93 -34.68
N PRO A 88 -8.18 40.05 -34.65
CA PRO A 88 -8.83 41.23 -34.07
C PRO A 88 -8.63 41.21 -32.56
N ARG A 89 -8.46 42.37 -31.92
CA ARG A 89 -8.38 42.58 -30.46
C ARG A 89 -9.32 43.71 -30.02
N PHE A 90 -10.56 43.62 -30.48
CA PHE A 90 -11.65 44.56 -30.19
C PHE A 90 -13.00 43.83 -30.27
N ASP A 91 -14.08 44.51 -29.85
CA ASP A 91 -15.42 43.90 -29.69
C ASP A 91 -16.38 44.21 -30.85
N ASP A 92 -16.04 45.12 -31.75
CA ASP A 92 -16.87 45.47 -32.91
C ASP A 92 -17.05 44.29 -33.90
N HIS A 93 -18.24 44.20 -34.50
CA HIS A 93 -18.51 43.22 -35.54
C HIS A 93 -17.70 43.49 -36.81
N VAL A 94 -16.74 42.61 -37.10
CA VAL A 94 -16.01 42.57 -38.38
C VAL A 94 -16.69 41.65 -39.38
N ASN A 95 -16.47 41.89 -40.67
CA ASN A 95 -16.83 40.95 -41.74
C ASN A 95 -15.61 40.07 -42.10
N PRO A 96 -15.43 38.90 -41.46
CA PRO A 96 -14.26 38.06 -41.69
C PRO A 96 -14.24 37.46 -43.10
N ARG A 97 -15.41 37.34 -43.76
CA ARG A 97 -15.51 36.80 -45.12
C ARG A 97 -14.85 37.71 -46.16
N LEU A 98 -14.88 39.04 -45.95
CA LEU A 98 -14.22 39.99 -46.85
C LEU A 98 -12.69 39.81 -46.80
N ALA A 99 -12.12 39.70 -45.60
CA ALA A 99 -10.69 39.45 -45.39
C ALA A 99 -10.24 38.13 -46.03
N VAL A 100 -11.02 37.06 -45.86
CA VAL A 100 -10.74 35.76 -46.48
C VAL A 100 -10.79 35.82 -48.02
N LYS A 101 -11.76 36.53 -48.60
CA LYS A 101 -11.83 36.73 -50.07
C LYS A 101 -10.62 37.48 -50.63
N ARG A 102 -9.99 38.33 -49.82
CA ARG A 102 -8.75 39.05 -50.15
C ARG A 102 -7.48 38.22 -49.90
N GLY A 103 -7.61 36.96 -49.47
CA GLY A 103 -6.51 36.03 -49.26
C GLY A 103 -5.89 36.08 -47.86
N HIS A 104 -6.52 36.74 -46.88
CA HIS A 104 -6.05 36.77 -45.50
C HIS A 104 -6.64 35.64 -44.66
N TRP A 105 -5.84 35.14 -43.71
CA TRP A 105 -6.33 34.32 -42.61
C TRP A 105 -6.97 35.22 -41.54
N VAL A 106 -8.07 34.78 -40.94
CA VAL A 106 -8.70 35.46 -39.81
C VAL A 106 -8.77 34.50 -38.64
N ILE A 107 -8.13 34.83 -37.52
CA ILE A 107 -8.17 34.00 -36.30
C ILE A 107 -8.98 34.74 -35.24
N ILE A 108 -10.09 34.15 -34.80
CA ILE A 108 -10.99 34.76 -33.83
C ILE A 108 -10.91 33.97 -32.51
N PRO A 109 -10.30 34.54 -31.46
CA PRO A 109 -10.35 33.98 -30.11
C PRO A 109 -11.70 34.27 -29.47
N GLU A 110 -12.29 33.25 -28.86
CA GLU A 110 -13.62 33.32 -28.27
C GLU A 110 -13.68 32.51 -26.97
N SER A 111 -14.61 32.88 -26.08
CA SER A 111 -14.82 32.19 -24.78
C SER A 111 -16.07 31.32 -24.74
N ASN A 112 -17.01 31.51 -25.68
CA ASN A 112 -18.30 30.84 -25.66
C ASN A 112 -18.45 29.85 -26.83
N TYR A 113 -18.72 28.59 -26.50
CA TYR A 113 -18.88 27.46 -27.41
C TYR A 113 -20.19 27.44 -28.21
N GLN A 114 -21.13 28.36 -27.92
CA GLN A 114 -22.49 28.27 -28.46
C GLN A 114 -22.63 28.73 -29.93
N SER A 115 -21.62 29.40 -30.52
CA SER A 115 -21.66 29.81 -31.93
C SER A 115 -21.02 28.77 -32.87
N ARG A 116 -21.82 27.82 -33.37
CA ARG A 116 -21.35 26.72 -34.23
C ARG A 116 -21.10 27.16 -35.68
N ASN A 117 -19.83 27.06 -36.09
CA ASN A 117 -19.42 26.60 -37.42
C ASN A 117 -18.29 25.58 -37.20
N GLN A 118 -18.60 24.29 -37.32
CA GLN A 118 -17.73 23.19 -36.85
C GLN A 118 -16.49 22.93 -37.71
N ASP A 119 -16.50 23.35 -38.98
CA ASP A 119 -15.45 22.94 -39.93
C ASP A 119 -14.09 23.63 -39.69
N ASN A 120 -14.05 24.77 -38.99
CA ASN A 120 -12.82 25.54 -38.72
C ASN A 120 -12.73 26.10 -37.29
N SER A 121 -13.05 25.27 -36.29
CA SER A 121 -12.85 25.58 -34.87
C SER A 121 -11.72 24.76 -34.24
N ILE A 122 -10.99 25.36 -33.31
CA ILE A 122 -10.03 24.72 -32.41
C ILE A 122 -10.52 24.96 -30.99
N GLU A 123 -10.90 23.90 -30.32
CA GLU A 123 -11.30 23.91 -28.92
C GLU A 123 -10.10 23.55 -28.07
N LEU A 124 -9.77 24.42 -27.12
CA LEU A 124 -8.67 24.19 -26.20
C LEU A 124 -9.16 23.32 -25.05
N PRO A 125 -8.63 22.09 -24.86
CA PRO A 125 -8.95 21.31 -23.68
C PRO A 125 -8.42 22.00 -22.43
N ARG A 126 -8.94 21.67 -21.25
CA ARG A 126 -8.32 22.11 -20.00
C ARG A 126 -6.89 21.56 -19.94
N PRO A 127 -5.87 22.36 -19.59
CA PRO A 127 -4.51 21.87 -19.45
C PRO A 127 -4.47 20.77 -18.38
N ASP A 128 -3.70 19.72 -18.63
CA ASP A 128 -3.46 18.72 -17.60
C ASP A 128 -2.59 19.30 -16.47
N LYS A 129 -2.82 18.85 -15.24
CA LYS A 129 -2.17 19.42 -14.05
C LYS A 129 -0.65 19.26 -14.10
N GLN A 130 -0.14 18.13 -14.60
CA GLN A 130 1.29 17.85 -14.61
C GLN A 130 2.03 18.78 -15.58
N SER A 131 1.47 19.02 -16.76
CA SER A 131 2.02 19.98 -17.72
C SER A 131 2.01 21.41 -17.18
N LEU A 132 0.95 21.83 -16.47
CA LEU A 132 0.93 23.15 -15.84
C LEU A 132 1.99 23.27 -14.75
N VAL A 133 2.11 22.28 -13.87
CA VAL A 133 3.14 22.27 -12.82
C VAL A 133 4.53 22.35 -13.44
N LYS A 134 4.79 21.55 -14.49
CA LYS A 134 6.06 21.59 -15.21
C LYS A 134 6.34 22.98 -15.79
N ALA A 135 5.35 23.61 -16.42
CA ALA A 135 5.50 24.96 -16.96
C ALA A 135 5.79 26.01 -15.86
N LEU A 136 5.15 25.89 -14.69
CA LEU A 136 5.41 26.76 -13.54
C LEU A 136 6.83 26.54 -12.95
N VAL A 137 7.29 25.29 -12.91
CA VAL A 137 8.66 24.96 -12.48
C VAL A 137 9.69 25.55 -13.45
N GLU A 138 9.43 25.47 -14.75
CA GLU A 138 10.28 26.11 -15.79
C GLU A 138 10.27 27.64 -15.70
N MET A 139 9.20 28.24 -15.16
CA MET A 139 9.15 29.67 -14.81
C MET A 139 9.98 30.03 -13.56
N GLY A 140 10.50 29.04 -12.83
CA GLY A 140 11.32 29.23 -11.62
C GLY A 140 10.54 29.14 -10.30
N ILE A 141 9.31 28.62 -10.33
CA ILE A 141 8.52 28.35 -9.13
C ILE A 141 8.93 26.98 -8.56
N ASP A 142 9.03 26.88 -7.23
CA ASP A 142 9.27 25.61 -6.56
C ASP A 142 8.16 24.59 -6.89
N GLU A 143 8.53 23.31 -7.08
CA GLU A 143 7.59 22.27 -7.53
C GLU A 143 6.40 22.10 -6.58
N GLU A 144 6.62 22.19 -5.27
CA GLU A 144 5.53 22.07 -4.28
C GLU A 144 4.57 23.26 -4.38
N LYS A 145 5.12 24.48 -4.50
CA LYS A 145 4.32 25.70 -4.70
C LYS A 145 3.57 25.68 -6.03
N ALA A 146 4.17 25.11 -7.08
CA ALA A 146 3.53 24.94 -8.38
C ALA A 146 2.32 23.99 -8.29
N TRP A 147 2.48 22.83 -7.63
CA TRP A 147 1.38 21.90 -7.36
C TRP A 147 0.23 22.56 -6.60
N ASP A 148 0.55 23.24 -5.50
CA ASP A 148 -0.43 23.95 -4.67
C ASP A 148 -1.20 25.02 -5.46
N THR A 149 -0.48 25.84 -6.25
CA THR A 149 -1.10 26.89 -7.09
C THR A 149 -2.04 26.31 -8.15
N VAL A 150 -1.64 25.23 -8.82
CA VAL A 150 -2.48 24.54 -9.81
C VAL A 150 -3.70 23.90 -9.16
N GLU A 151 -3.57 23.38 -7.93
CA GLU A 151 -4.70 22.80 -7.19
C GLU A 151 -5.71 23.87 -6.75
N LYS A 152 -5.24 24.97 -6.15
CA LYS A 152 -6.07 26.11 -5.71
C LYS A 152 -6.83 26.79 -6.86
N THR A 153 -6.31 26.68 -8.08
CA THR A 153 -6.91 27.25 -9.29
C THR A 153 -7.62 26.21 -10.13
N ARG A 154 -7.56 24.93 -9.75
CA ARG A 154 -8.11 23.77 -10.49
C ARG A 154 -7.63 23.70 -11.94
N GLY A 155 -6.45 24.27 -12.24
CA GLY A 155 -5.87 24.35 -13.58
C GLY A 155 -6.47 25.43 -14.48
N PHE A 156 -7.29 26.35 -13.97
CA PHE A 156 -7.79 27.49 -14.75
C PHE A 156 -6.72 28.58 -14.85
N LEU A 157 -6.37 28.97 -16.08
CA LEU A 157 -5.23 29.88 -16.32
C LEU A 157 -5.48 31.31 -15.83
N THR A 158 -6.71 31.84 -15.91
CA THR A 158 -7.00 33.22 -15.51
C THR A 158 -6.84 33.45 -13.99
N PRO A 159 -7.48 32.66 -13.11
CA PRO A 159 -7.22 32.77 -11.66
C PRO A 159 -5.77 32.42 -11.31
N LEU A 160 -5.15 31.46 -12.01
CA LEU A 160 -3.74 31.15 -11.82
C LEU A 160 -2.84 32.36 -12.09
N ARG A 161 -3.10 33.11 -13.17
CA ARG A 161 -2.34 34.34 -13.47
C ARG A 161 -2.51 35.40 -12.40
N ARG A 162 -3.74 35.59 -11.87
CA ARG A 162 -4.00 36.52 -10.77
C ARG A 162 -3.22 36.14 -9.51
N LEU A 163 -3.22 34.86 -9.13
CA LEU A 163 -2.42 34.38 -7.99
C LEU A 163 -0.91 34.53 -8.21
N LEU A 164 -0.44 34.57 -9.45
CA LEU A 164 0.94 34.86 -9.82
C LEU A 164 1.23 36.37 -10.00
N GLY A 165 0.32 37.27 -9.62
CA GLY A 165 0.55 38.72 -9.61
C GLY A 165 -0.09 39.52 -10.76
N ASP A 166 -0.87 38.90 -11.64
CA ASP A 166 -1.61 39.62 -12.68
C ASP A 166 -2.88 40.27 -12.09
N PHE A 167 -2.74 41.42 -11.44
CA PHE A 167 -3.79 42.11 -10.67
C PHE A 167 -4.96 42.68 -11.51
N LYS A 168 -5.28 42.09 -12.67
CA LYS A 168 -6.43 42.48 -13.48
C LYS A 168 -7.73 42.13 -12.77
N GLU A 169 -8.47 43.16 -12.39
CA GLU A 169 -9.79 43.02 -11.75
C GLU A 169 -10.87 42.60 -12.78
N PRO A 170 -11.57 41.48 -12.56
CA PRO A 170 -12.66 41.04 -13.44
C PRO A 170 -13.98 41.76 -13.14
N LYS A 171 -14.91 41.78 -14.10
CA LYS A 171 -16.21 42.49 -13.98
C LYS A 171 -17.04 42.02 -12.79
N TRP A 172 -17.00 40.73 -12.47
CA TRP A 172 -17.73 40.17 -11.33
C TRP A 172 -17.19 40.62 -9.97
N ALA A 173 -15.92 41.08 -9.92
CA ALA A 173 -15.28 41.57 -8.69
C ALA A 173 -15.46 43.08 -8.46
N GLN A 174 -16.01 43.81 -9.43
CA GLN A 174 -16.26 45.24 -9.32
C GLN A 174 -17.33 45.53 -8.27
N PRO A 175 -17.31 46.71 -7.60
CA PRO A 175 -18.23 47.04 -6.50
C PRO A 175 -19.71 46.84 -6.83
N GLU A 176 -20.12 47.03 -8.08
CA GLU A 176 -21.50 46.90 -8.54
C GLU A 176 -21.99 45.44 -8.59
N ASN A 177 -21.08 44.47 -8.67
CA ASN A 177 -21.39 43.04 -8.84
C ASN A 177 -20.83 42.16 -7.70
N ALA A 178 -19.90 42.67 -6.90
CA ALA A 178 -19.17 41.91 -5.88
C ALA A 178 -20.09 41.21 -4.87
N THR A 179 -21.20 41.85 -4.48
CA THR A 179 -22.15 41.30 -3.49
C THR A 179 -22.83 40.02 -3.95
N ASP A 180 -23.06 39.86 -5.25
CA ASP A 180 -23.72 38.68 -5.84
C ASP A 180 -22.92 37.38 -5.60
N HIS A 181 -21.65 37.51 -5.24
CA HIS A 181 -20.67 36.44 -5.25
C HIS A 181 -20.21 36.05 -3.84
N ILE A 182 -20.54 36.85 -2.82
CA ILE A 182 -20.07 36.65 -1.43
C ILE A 182 -20.57 35.33 -0.85
N THR A 183 -21.85 34.99 -1.05
CA THR A 183 -22.39 33.71 -0.57
C THR A 183 -21.68 32.53 -1.25
N ALA A 184 -21.43 32.60 -2.55
CA ALA A 184 -20.70 31.56 -3.27
C ALA A 184 -19.25 31.42 -2.76
N LEU A 185 -18.58 32.53 -2.45
CA LEU A 185 -17.24 32.53 -1.83
C LEU A 185 -17.26 31.85 -0.44
N LEU A 186 -18.20 32.23 0.42
CA LEU A 186 -18.30 31.71 1.79
C LEU A 186 -18.69 30.24 1.84
N ILE A 187 -19.51 29.76 0.90
CA ILE A 187 -19.93 28.36 0.83
C ILE A 187 -18.91 27.51 0.06
N GLY A 188 -18.25 28.07 -0.96
CA GLY A 188 -17.27 27.40 -1.81
C GLY A 188 -17.90 26.43 -2.82
N ALA A 189 -18.60 25.40 -2.36
CA ALA A 189 -19.37 24.49 -3.21
C ALA A 189 -20.51 23.80 -2.45
N TRP A 190 -21.60 23.49 -3.15
CA TRP A 190 -22.77 22.81 -2.58
C TRP A 190 -23.53 22.00 -3.64
N ASP A 191 -24.33 21.02 -3.21
CA ASP A 191 -25.16 20.23 -4.11
C ASP A 191 -26.55 20.87 -4.27
N GLY A 192 -26.86 21.38 -5.46
CA GLY A 192 -28.15 21.99 -5.76
C GLY A 192 -29.33 21.03 -5.82
N LYS A 193 -29.12 19.71 -5.66
CA LYS A 193 -30.19 18.73 -5.47
C LYS A 193 -30.45 18.37 -4.00
N ASN A 194 -29.62 18.85 -3.08
CA ASN A 194 -29.78 18.60 -1.65
C ASN A 194 -30.57 19.77 -1.01
N ASP A 195 -31.77 19.49 -0.52
CA ASP A 195 -32.66 20.51 0.07
C ASP A 195 -32.07 21.19 1.31
N HIS A 196 -31.20 20.52 2.06
CA HIS A 196 -30.54 21.10 3.23
C HIS A 196 -29.43 22.07 2.81
N ASP A 197 -28.62 21.71 1.81
CA ASP A 197 -27.63 22.62 1.23
C ASP A 197 -28.30 23.88 0.67
N VAL A 198 -29.40 23.70 -0.08
CA VAL A 198 -30.19 24.81 -0.66
C VAL A 198 -30.68 25.78 0.43
N LYS A 199 -31.25 25.27 1.53
CA LYS A 199 -31.71 26.10 2.65
C LYS A 199 -30.60 26.92 3.29
N ILE A 200 -29.40 26.35 3.41
CA ILE A 200 -28.23 27.07 3.93
C ILE A 200 -27.83 28.21 2.99
N VAL A 201 -27.83 27.95 1.68
CA VAL A 201 -27.54 28.96 0.65
C VAL A 201 -28.55 30.11 0.74
N GLU A 202 -29.85 29.81 0.75
CA GLU A 202 -30.95 30.78 0.85
C GLU A 202 -30.83 31.66 2.10
N ARG A 203 -30.51 31.07 3.26
CA ARG A 203 -30.33 31.82 4.52
C ARG A 203 -29.18 32.82 4.44
N LEU A 204 -28.07 32.45 3.80
CA LEU A 204 -26.89 33.31 3.68
C LEU A 204 -27.12 34.44 2.68
N VAL A 205 -27.68 34.15 1.50
CA VAL A 205 -27.95 35.16 0.47
C VAL A 205 -29.17 36.04 0.80
N GLY A 206 -30.17 35.52 1.52
CA GLY A 206 -31.37 36.25 1.90
C GLY A 206 -32.40 36.43 0.78
N MET A 207 -32.34 35.59 -0.26
CA MET A 207 -33.28 35.51 -1.39
C MET A 207 -33.56 34.03 -1.71
N SER A 208 -34.50 33.78 -2.62
CA SER A 208 -34.81 32.39 -3.02
C SER A 208 -33.66 31.76 -3.80
N TYR A 209 -33.56 30.43 -3.76
CA TYR A 209 -32.50 29.71 -4.44
C TYR A 209 -32.55 29.88 -5.96
N ASP A 210 -33.75 29.90 -6.55
CA ASP A 210 -33.93 30.06 -7.99
C ASP A 210 -33.44 31.44 -8.48
N GLU A 211 -33.78 32.51 -7.76
CA GLU A 211 -33.27 33.87 -8.04
C GLU A 211 -31.74 33.91 -7.96
N PHE A 212 -31.15 33.28 -6.94
CA PHE A 212 -29.70 33.23 -6.79
C PHE A 212 -29.03 32.42 -7.92
N VAL A 213 -29.63 31.31 -8.33
CA VAL A 213 -29.14 30.48 -9.43
C VAL A 213 -29.18 31.22 -10.76
N GLU A 214 -30.19 32.06 -11.02
CA GLU A 214 -30.24 32.91 -12.22
C GLU A 214 -29.06 33.89 -12.26
N ILE A 215 -28.74 34.51 -11.12
CA ILE A 215 -27.57 35.41 -10.98
C ILE A 215 -26.28 34.64 -11.24
N LEU A 216 -26.09 33.47 -10.63
CA LEU A 216 -24.88 32.66 -10.83
C LEU A 216 -24.77 32.12 -12.25
N HIS A 217 -25.88 31.76 -12.90
CA HIS A 217 -25.88 31.27 -14.27
C HIS A 217 -25.34 32.32 -15.23
N LYS A 218 -25.76 33.59 -15.10
CA LYS A 218 -25.23 34.72 -15.86
C LYS A 218 -23.71 34.79 -15.81
N TRP A 219 -23.11 34.59 -14.63
CA TRP A 219 -21.66 34.66 -14.46
C TRP A 219 -20.93 33.37 -14.86
N SER A 220 -21.58 32.21 -14.75
CA SER A 220 -21.00 30.92 -15.12
C SER A 220 -20.71 30.77 -16.61
N VAL A 221 -21.39 31.55 -17.46
CA VAL A 221 -21.20 31.58 -18.92
C VAL A 221 -20.47 32.84 -19.40
N SER A 222 -19.99 33.66 -18.47
CA SER A 222 -19.27 34.90 -18.80
C SER A 222 -17.80 34.63 -19.12
N ASN A 223 -17.13 35.58 -19.78
CA ASN A 223 -15.69 35.52 -19.99
C ASN A 223 -14.96 35.64 -18.63
N ASP A 224 -14.17 34.62 -18.26
CA ASP A 224 -13.54 34.47 -16.92
C ASP A 224 -14.57 34.24 -15.79
N PRO A 225 -15.24 33.06 -15.78
CA PRO A 225 -16.32 32.78 -14.83
C PRO A 225 -15.80 32.54 -13.40
N PRO A 226 -16.39 33.18 -12.36
CA PRO A 226 -16.00 32.96 -10.95
C PRO A 226 -16.59 31.66 -10.37
N VAL A 227 -17.68 31.18 -10.95
CA VAL A 227 -18.44 30.01 -10.51
C VAL A 227 -18.77 29.12 -11.69
N ARG A 228 -18.96 27.83 -11.42
CA ARG A 228 -19.38 26.86 -12.43
C ARG A 228 -20.33 25.83 -11.85
N LYS A 229 -21.10 25.20 -12.73
CA LYS A 229 -21.99 24.09 -12.42
C LYS A 229 -21.48 22.81 -13.05
N VAL A 230 -21.31 21.76 -12.25
CA VAL A 230 -20.93 20.42 -12.71
C VAL A 230 -21.97 19.43 -12.20
N GLY A 231 -22.79 18.90 -13.11
CA GLY A 231 -23.97 18.12 -12.72
C GLY A 231 -24.93 18.98 -11.89
N SER A 232 -25.21 18.55 -10.65
CA SER A 232 -26.01 19.33 -9.69
C SER A 232 -25.18 20.24 -8.79
N VAL A 233 -23.85 20.11 -8.79
CA VAL A 233 -22.96 20.83 -7.86
C VAL A 233 -22.58 22.19 -8.41
N TRP A 234 -22.87 23.24 -7.65
CA TRP A 234 -22.33 24.57 -7.84
C TRP A 234 -21.01 24.71 -7.09
N GLN A 235 -20.01 25.33 -7.70
CA GLN A 235 -18.70 25.49 -7.10
C GLN A 235 -17.96 26.73 -7.63
N VAL A 236 -17.20 27.37 -6.75
CA VAL A 236 -16.25 28.45 -7.13
C VAL A 236 -15.09 27.88 -7.94
N VAL A 237 -14.58 28.65 -8.91
CA VAL A 237 -13.46 28.21 -9.76
C VAL A 237 -12.15 28.19 -8.96
N SER A 238 -11.79 29.31 -8.34
CA SER A 238 -10.67 29.40 -7.41
C SER A 238 -11.08 30.25 -6.22
N ARG A 239 -11.13 29.62 -5.05
CA ARG A 239 -11.58 30.29 -3.83
C ARG A 239 -10.56 31.30 -3.32
N GLN A 240 -9.27 30.98 -3.43
CA GLN A 240 -8.18 31.87 -3.04
C GLN A 240 -8.18 33.15 -3.90
N ASP A 241 -8.33 33.01 -5.21
CA ASP A 241 -8.43 34.14 -6.15
C ASP A 241 -9.64 35.03 -5.83
N MET A 242 -10.79 34.39 -5.62
CA MET A 242 -12.03 35.07 -5.30
C MET A 242 -11.97 35.78 -3.95
N TRP A 243 -11.28 35.19 -2.96
CA TRP A 243 -11.03 35.81 -1.65
C TRP A 243 -10.22 37.11 -1.79
N GLN A 244 -9.08 37.09 -2.49
CA GLN A 244 -8.23 38.27 -2.70
C GLN A 244 -8.98 39.46 -3.32
N LEU A 245 -9.97 39.17 -4.17
CA LEU A 245 -10.77 40.19 -4.83
C LEU A 245 -11.95 40.67 -3.97
N LEU A 246 -12.67 39.74 -3.33
CA LEU A 246 -13.97 40.01 -2.72
C LEU A 246 -13.99 40.17 -1.19
N ALA A 247 -12.94 39.76 -0.47
CA ALA A 247 -12.93 39.75 1.01
C ALA A 247 -13.30 41.12 1.62
N ARG A 248 -12.86 42.22 0.99
CA ARG A 248 -13.15 43.60 1.38
C ARG A 248 -14.64 43.98 1.39
N PHE A 249 -15.50 43.21 0.72
CA PHE A 249 -16.94 43.44 0.61
C PHE A 249 -17.76 42.58 1.59
N ILE A 250 -17.11 41.70 2.36
CA ILE A 250 -17.78 40.89 3.38
C ILE A 250 -18.22 41.79 4.54
N SER A 251 -19.53 41.87 4.78
CA SER A 251 -20.07 42.65 5.89
C SER A 251 -19.98 41.88 7.22
N PRO A 252 -19.87 42.55 8.38
CA PRO A 252 -19.91 41.90 9.70
C PRO A 252 -21.16 41.04 9.90
N ARG A 253 -22.31 41.50 9.38
CA ARG A 253 -23.57 40.75 9.46
C ARG A 253 -23.54 39.46 8.63
N THR A 254 -22.93 39.50 7.44
CA THR A 254 -22.77 38.32 6.60
C THR A 254 -21.82 37.32 7.27
N LEU A 255 -20.74 37.82 7.87
CA LEU A 255 -19.77 37.00 8.59
C LEU A 255 -20.39 36.29 9.79
N GLU A 256 -21.19 36.98 10.61
CA GLU A 256 -21.87 36.33 11.74
C GLU A 256 -22.89 35.27 11.30
N LYS A 257 -23.68 35.57 10.26
CA LYS A 257 -24.59 34.57 9.68
C LYS A 257 -23.84 33.34 9.19
N PHE A 258 -22.66 33.52 8.61
CA PHE A 258 -21.81 32.41 8.19
C PHE A 258 -21.32 31.60 9.39
N GLY A 259 -20.89 32.26 10.47
CA GLY A 259 -20.51 31.60 11.72
C GLY A 259 -21.60 30.70 12.29
N GLU A 260 -22.83 31.22 12.40
CA GLU A 260 -24.00 30.45 12.84
C GLU A 260 -24.24 29.21 11.96
N VAL A 261 -24.14 29.38 10.64
CA VAL A 261 -24.27 28.28 9.67
C VAL A 261 -23.15 27.26 9.84
N ALA A 262 -21.91 27.71 10.06
CA ALA A 262 -20.77 26.83 10.24
C ALA A 262 -20.95 25.95 11.48
N VAL A 263 -21.38 26.54 12.60
CA VAL A 263 -21.69 25.81 13.82
C VAL A 263 -22.82 24.81 13.59
N GLU A 264 -23.93 25.23 12.98
CA GLU A 264 -25.08 24.34 12.70
C GLU A 264 -24.69 23.13 11.83
N VAL A 265 -24.07 23.39 10.68
CA VAL A 265 -23.72 22.36 9.70
C VAL A 265 -22.66 21.43 10.28
N LEU A 266 -21.57 21.96 10.86
CA LEU A 266 -20.47 21.12 11.32
C LEU A 266 -20.80 20.35 12.61
N ARG A 267 -21.79 20.79 13.39
CA ARG A 267 -22.31 20.05 14.55
C ARG A 267 -23.26 18.91 14.20
N GLU A 268 -23.56 18.68 12.94
CA GLU A 268 -24.37 17.54 12.54
C GLU A 268 -23.65 16.21 12.83
N LEU A 269 -24.41 15.24 13.34
CA LEU A 269 -23.94 13.89 13.64
C LEU A 269 -24.17 12.96 12.45
N ASP A 270 -23.18 12.13 12.14
CA ASP A 270 -23.27 11.13 11.08
C ASP A 270 -24.12 9.94 11.55
N PRO A 271 -25.31 9.72 10.95
CA PRO A 271 -26.22 8.66 11.39
C PRO A 271 -25.64 7.25 11.22
N ARG A 272 -24.58 7.08 10.42
CA ARG A 272 -23.88 5.79 10.28
C ARG A 272 -23.31 5.28 11.60
N TYR A 273 -22.84 6.18 12.48
CA TYR A 273 -22.20 5.77 13.74
C TYR A 273 -23.20 5.41 14.85
N GLU A 274 -24.51 5.40 14.54
CA GLU A 274 -25.54 4.80 15.41
C GLU A 274 -25.48 3.27 15.33
N LEU A 275 -24.86 2.75 14.27
CA LEU A 275 -24.67 1.31 14.04
C LEU A 275 -23.39 0.80 14.69
N LYS A 276 -23.36 -0.50 14.96
CA LYS A 276 -22.17 -1.19 15.48
C LYS A 276 -21.01 -1.13 14.47
N PRO A 277 -19.74 -1.07 14.93
CA PRO A 277 -18.57 -0.96 14.04
C PRO A 277 -18.57 -1.90 12.84
N GLU A 278 -18.99 -3.16 13.03
CA GLU A 278 -19.01 -4.22 12.01
C GLU A 278 -20.14 -4.06 10.98
N GLU A 279 -21.15 -3.24 11.28
CA GLU A 279 -22.34 -3.01 10.45
C GLU A 279 -22.27 -1.66 9.72
N ARG A 280 -21.34 -0.78 10.11
CA ARG A 280 -21.20 0.58 9.56
C ARG A 280 -20.91 0.61 8.06
N TRP A 281 -20.25 -0.42 7.51
CA TRP A 281 -20.00 -0.52 6.07
C TRP A 281 -21.26 -0.81 5.24
N LEU A 282 -22.35 -1.29 5.88
CA LEU A 282 -23.65 -1.57 5.26
C LEU A 282 -24.56 -0.33 5.18
N ALA A 283 -24.19 0.77 5.83
CA ALA A 283 -24.99 2.00 5.93
C ALA A 283 -24.90 2.85 4.65
N TYR A 284 -25.40 2.34 3.53
CA TYR A 284 -25.39 3.06 2.25
C TYR A 284 -26.54 4.07 2.12
N ASP A 285 -27.60 3.88 2.90
CA ASP A 285 -28.84 4.66 2.90
C ASP A 285 -28.86 5.76 3.99
N LYS A 286 -27.94 5.70 4.95
CA LYS A 286 -27.77 6.71 6.00
C LYS A 286 -26.62 7.66 5.65
N SER A 287 -26.96 8.91 5.36
CA SER A 287 -25.99 9.99 5.14
C SER A 287 -26.31 11.19 6.02
N PHE A 288 -25.35 12.11 6.15
CA PHE A 288 -25.63 13.47 6.59
C PHE A 288 -26.79 14.08 5.78
N LYS A 289 -27.57 14.94 6.42
CA LYS A 289 -28.54 15.86 5.85
C LYS A 289 -27.83 16.81 4.89
N HIS A 290 -26.77 17.49 5.36
CA HIS A 290 -25.95 18.34 4.51
C HIS A 290 -24.94 17.52 3.71
N SER A 291 -24.69 17.92 2.46
CA SER A 291 -23.74 17.21 1.61
C SER A 291 -22.32 17.24 2.19
N LYS A 292 -21.51 16.21 1.92
CA LYS A 292 -20.09 16.21 2.29
C LYS A 292 -19.33 17.39 1.67
N THR A 293 -19.79 17.85 0.50
CA THR A 293 -19.24 18.99 -0.24
C THR A 293 -19.38 20.28 0.57
N ILE A 294 -20.60 20.65 0.98
CA ILE A 294 -20.81 21.91 1.71
C ILE A 294 -20.12 21.89 3.08
N ARG A 295 -20.16 20.75 3.78
CA ARG A 295 -19.47 20.55 5.06
C ARG A 295 -17.97 20.82 4.95
N LYS A 296 -17.32 20.22 3.93
CA LYS A 296 -15.88 20.40 3.68
C LYS A 296 -15.55 21.87 3.42
N TYR A 297 -16.27 22.52 2.50
CA TYR A 297 -15.95 23.90 2.12
C TYR A 297 -16.31 24.93 3.20
N ILE A 298 -17.27 24.66 4.07
CA ILE A 298 -17.49 25.48 5.27
C ILE A 298 -16.29 25.36 6.22
N ALA A 299 -15.80 24.14 6.50
CA ALA A 299 -14.63 23.93 7.35
C ALA A 299 -13.36 24.60 6.77
N GLU A 300 -13.16 24.49 5.45
CA GLU A 300 -12.08 25.17 4.73
C GLU A 300 -12.17 26.70 4.86
N MET A 301 -13.37 27.28 4.81
CA MET A 301 -13.58 28.72 4.96
C MET A 301 -13.20 29.23 6.36
N LEU A 302 -13.41 28.43 7.40
CA LEU A 302 -12.96 28.77 8.75
C LEU A 302 -11.44 28.95 8.79
N VAL A 303 -10.69 28.12 8.05
CA VAL A 303 -9.22 28.25 7.94
C VAL A 303 -8.83 29.51 7.18
N ILE A 304 -9.48 29.79 6.05
CA ILE A 304 -9.22 31.00 5.26
C ILE A 304 -9.50 32.26 6.10
N LEU A 305 -10.62 32.27 6.86
CA LEU A 305 -10.96 33.36 7.78
C LEU A 305 -9.91 33.53 8.88
N ALA A 306 -9.47 32.44 9.51
CA ALA A 306 -8.45 32.48 10.56
C ALA A 306 -7.06 32.88 10.04
N THR A 307 -6.76 32.60 8.77
CA THR A 307 -5.44 32.85 8.19
C THR A 307 -5.32 34.25 7.62
N TYR A 308 -6.35 34.74 6.92
CA TYR A 308 -6.29 35.99 6.17
C TYR A 308 -7.32 37.03 6.63
N GLY A 309 -8.30 36.64 7.45
CA GLY A 309 -9.46 37.47 7.73
C GLY A 309 -9.15 38.76 8.47
N ASP A 310 -8.21 38.75 9.41
CA ASP A 310 -7.83 39.94 10.17
C ASP A 310 -7.12 41.01 9.32
N GLU A 311 -6.44 40.60 8.25
CA GLU A 311 -5.76 41.50 7.33
C GLU A 311 -6.69 41.99 6.21
N ASP A 312 -7.51 41.09 5.64
CA ASP A 312 -8.25 41.35 4.40
C ASP A 312 -9.65 41.93 4.61
N LEU A 313 -10.31 41.63 5.73
CA LEU A 313 -11.67 42.15 6.00
C LEU A 313 -11.59 43.55 6.58
N ARG A 314 -12.51 44.42 6.14
CA ARG A 314 -12.62 45.80 6.63
C ARG A 314 -13.80 45.94 7.58
N ASN A 315 -13.65 46.77 8.62
CA ASN A 315 -14.74 47.20 9.52
C ASN A 315 -15.42 46.05 10.28
N ILE A 316 -14.65 45.09 10.79
CA ILE A 316 -15.13 43.83 11.42
C ILE A 316 -15.59 43.97 12.88
N GLY A 317 -15.41 45.15 13.48
CA GLY A 317 -15.78 45.45 14.87
C GLY A 317 -14.58 45.52 15.82
N MET A 318 -14.82 45.32 17.12
CA MET A 318 -13.76 45.38 18.16
C MET A 318 -13.03 44.04 18.38
N SER A 319 -13.60 42.92 17.94
CA SER A 319 -13.00 41.58 18.03
C SER A 319 -12.31 41.20 16.71
N THR A 320 -11.22 40.44 16.79
CA THR A 320 -10.57 39.87 15.59
C THR A 320 -11.44 38.81 14.93
N VAL A 321 -11.18 38.50 13.67
CA VAL A 321 -11.78 37.35 12.97
C VAL A 321 -11.29 36.05 13.60
N GLN A 322 -10.03 35.96 14.01
CA GLN A 322 -9.53 34.80 14.74
C GLN A 322 -10.35 34.54 16.02
N ASP A 323 -10.67 35.56 16.83
CA ASP A 323 -11.49 35.40 18.04
C ASP A 323 -12.88 34.82 17.72
N LYS A 324 -13.47 35.22 16.58
CA LYS A 324 -14.77 34.68 16.12
C LYS A 324 -14.66 33.23 15.68
N VAL A 325 -13.62 32.90 14.93
CA VAL A 325 -13.36 31.52 14.50
C VAL A 325 -13.11 30.62 15.70
N ASP A 326 -12.33 31.07 16.69
CA ASP A 326 -12.08 30.35 17.94
C ASP A 326 -13.39 30.07 18.69
N LEU A 327 -14.28 31.05 18.77
CA LEU A 327 -15.61 30.88 19.36
C LEU A 327 -16.43 29.80 18.61
N TRP A 328 -16.51 29.88 17.28
CA TRP A 328 -17.29 28.91 16.49
C TRP A 328 -16.69 27.50 16.55
N VAL A 329 -15.37 27.37 16.47
CA VAL A 329 -14.69 26.07 16.61
C VAL A 329 -14.89 25.51 18.02
N SER A 330 -14.84 26.36 19.05
CA SER A 330 -15.16 25.98 20.43
C SER A 330 -16.58 25.43 20.53
N GLU A 331 -17.57 26.11 19.94
CA GLU A 331 -18.96 25.62 19.92
C GLU A 331 -19.14 24.31 19.14
N ILE A 332 -18.38 24.09 18.07
CA ILE A 332 -18.40 22.86 17.27
C ILE A 332 -17.85 21.66 18.09
N LEU A 333 -16.76 21.87 18.81
CA LEU A 333 -16.03 20.85 19.56
C LEU A 333 -16.48 20.70 21.03
N LYS A 334 -17.30 21.62 21.53
CA LYS A 334 -17.80 21.62 22.90
C LYS A 334 -18.46 20.29 23.26
N ASP A 335 -18.00 19.69 24.36
CA ASP A 335 -18.49 18.42 24.89
C ASP A 335 -18.52 17.29 23.83
N ALA A 336 -17.51 17.24 22.96
CA ALA A 336 -17.44 16.29 21.86
C ALA A 336 -17.46 14.83 22.34
N THR A 337 -18.60 14.18 22.12
CA THR A 337 -18.77 12.73 22.33
C THR A 337 -17.98 11.93 21.28
N PRO A 338 -17.77 10.61 21.45
CA PRO A 338 -17.14 9.78 20.42
C PRO A 338 -17.80 9.93 19.04
N HIS A 339 -19.13 9.98 19.05
CA HIS A 339 -19.96 10.15 17.87
C HIS A 339 -19.75 11.51 17.18
N ARG A 340 -19.46 12.57 17.95
CA ARG A 340 -19.05 13.89 17.43
C ARG A 340 -17.72 13.81 16.71
N TRP A 341 -16.71 13.19 17.33
CA TRP A 341 -15.38 13.02 16.76
C TRP A 341 -15.42 12.24 15.44
N TYR A 342 -16.19 11.15 15.39
CA TYR A 342 -16.41 10.39 14.15
C TYR A 342 -17.02 11.25 13.03
N SER A 343 -18.02 12.06 13.36
CA SER A 343 -18.75 12.91 12.41
C SER A 343 -17.89 14.05 11.84
N LEU A 344 -16.85 14.42 12.57
CA LEU A 344 -15.90 15.47 12.21
C LEU A 344 -14.60 14.94 11.59
N ARG A 345 -14.39 13.62 11.54
CA ARG A 345 -13.12 12.99 11.13
C ARG A 345 -12.46 13.66 9.93
N ASP A 346 -13.18 13.77 8.81
CA ASP A 346 -12.64 14.27 7.54
C ASP A 346 -12.45 15.81 7.54
N LEU A 347 -12.88 16.48 8.62
CA LEU A 347 -12.87 17.93 8.83
C LEU A 347 -11.90 18.36 9.94
N LEU A 348 -11.41 17.43 10.78
CA LEU A 348 -10.49 17.72 11.88
C LEU A 348 -9.24 18.49 11.43
N PRO A 349 -8.59 18.18 10.28
CA PRO A 349 -7.44 18.95 9.82
C PRO A 349 -7.74 20.44 9.60
N TYR A 350 -8.92 20.77 9.06
CA TYR A 350 -9.34 22.16 8.87
C TYR A 350 -9.63 22.84 10.21
N LEU A 351 -10.36 22.19 11.12
CA LEU A 351 -10.66 22.77 12.44
C LEU A 351 -9.39 23.03 13.25
N ALA A 352 -8.45 22.08 13.21
CA ALA A 352 -7.15 22.16 13.84
C ALA A 352 -6.29 23.30 13.30
N GLU A 353 -6.32 23.54 11.99
CA GLU A 353 -5.57 24.64 11.37
C GLU A 353 -6.23 26.01 11.57
N ALA A 354 -7.57 26.04 11.61
CA ALA A 354 -8.35 27.25 11.86
C ALA A 354 -8.16 27.77 13.29
N SER A 355 -8.26 26.90 14.30
CA SER A 355 -8.12 27.26 15.71
C SER A 355 -7.31 26.20 16.47
N PRO A 356 -5.97 26.25 16.39
CA PRO A 356 -5.10 25.22 16.98
C PRO A 356 -5.25 25.09 18.49
N GLU A 357 -5.30 26.22 19.21
CA GLU A 357 -5.41 26.22 20.68
C GLU A 357 -6.71 25.59 21.16
N VAL A 358 -7.85 26.01 20.62
CA VAL A 358 -9.17 25.46 20.97
C VAL A 358 -9.26 23.98 20.59
N PHE A 359 -8.69 23.59 19.45
CA PHE A 359 -8.64 22.20 19.03
C PHE A 359 -7.82 21.33 19.98
N LEU A 360 -6.62 21.78 20.36
CA LEU A 360 -5.74 21.06 21.29
C LEU A 360 -6.38 20.96 22.68
N ASP A 361 -7.01 22.02 23.18
CA ASP A 361 -7.76 22.00 24.44
C ASP A 361 -8.87 20.95 24.41
N ALA A 362 -9.64 20.88 23.32
CA ALA A 362 -10.71 19.89 23.16
C ALA A 362 -10.17 18.45 23.10
N VAL A 363 -9.04 18.24 22.42
CA VAL A 363 -8.36 16.92 22.37
C VAL A 363 -7.83 16.53 23.75
N GLU A 364 -7.17 17.44 24.46
CA GLU A 364 -6.62 17.20 25.80
C GLU A 364 -7.73 16.89 26.81
N GLU A 365 -8.85 17.62 26.77
CA GLU A 365 -10.03 17.37 27.58
C GLU A 365 -10.63 15.98 27.26
N SER A 366 -10.80 15.66 25.97
CA SER A 366 -11.33 14.37 25.52
C SER A 366 -10.39 13.19 25.77
N LEU A 367 -9.15 13.45 26.21
CA LEU A 367 -8.17 12.46 26.63
C LEU A 367 -8.09 12.28 28.16
N LYS A 368 -8.92 12.98 28.95
CA LYS A 368 -9.00 12.80 30.41
C LYS A 368 -9.85 11.58 30.79
N GLY A 369 -9.62 11.05 31.99
CA GLY A 369 -10.32 9.87 32.52
C GLY A 369 -9.74 8.51 32.10
N ASP A 370 -10.32 7.44 32.64
CA ASP A 370 -9.85 6.05 32.41
C ASP A 370 -10.33 5.47 31.07
N GLN A 371 -11.46 5.97 30.55
CA GLN A 371 -12.01 5.60 29.24
C GLN A 371 -12.21 6.87 28.39
N PRO A 372 -11.14 7.39 27.77
CA PRO A 372 -11.22 8.66 27.08
C PRO A 372 -12.08 8.55 25.81
N PRO A 373 -13.10 9.41 25.63
CA PRO A 373 -14.00 9.36 24.47
C PRO A 373 -13.30 9.36 23.11
N LEU A 374 -12.13 10.01 23.02
CA LEU A 374 -11.36 10.10 21.79
C LEU A 374 -10.79 8.74 21.33
N MET A 375 -10.58 7.81 22.28
CA MET A 375 -9.99 6.50 21.98
C MET A 375 -10.92 5.60 21.18
N GLU A 376 -12.22 5.88 21.14
CA GLU A 376 -13.17 5.19 20.26
C GLU A 376 -12.80 5.33 18.77
N LEU A 377 -12.13 6.42 18.37
CA LEU A 377 -11.64 6.56 16.99
C LEU A 377 -10.63 5.47 16.57
N PHE A 378 -9.97 4.82 17.54
CA PHE A 378 -8.92 3.83 17.29
C PHE A 378 -9.46 2.39 17.17
N VAL A 379 -10.78 2.20 17.32
CA VAL A 379 -11.46 0.92 17.08
C VAL A 379 -11.57 0.67 15.58
N GLU A 380 -10.97 -0.42 15.09
CA GLU A 380 -10.95 -0.76 13.65
C GLU A 380 -12.27 -1.39 13.18
N GLU A 381 -12.85 -0.89 12.07
CA GLU A 381 -14.16 -1.31 11.53
C GLU A 381 -14.10 -2.59 10.64
N GLY A 382 -13.20 -3.54 10.93
CA GLY A 382 -13.06 -4.79 10.16
C GLY A 382 -12.32 -4.65 8.81
N TYR A 383 -12.35 -5.70 7.96
CA TYR A 383 -11.52 -5.78 6.73
C TYR A 383 -11.92 -4.78 5.63
N PHE A 384 -13.18 -4.35 5.61
CA PHE A 384 -13.74 -3.35 4.69
C PHE A 384 -13.99 -1.99 5.37
N GLY A 385 -13.57 -1.85 6.63
CA GLY A 385 -13.77 -0.68 7.47
C GLY A 385 -12.79 0.46 7.16
N GLY A 386 -13.18 1.68 7.53
CA GLY A 386 -12.31 2.86 7.42
C GLY A 386 -11.24 2.93 8.51
N CYS A 387 -10.46 4.02 8.48
CA CYS A 387 -9.47 4.37 9.50
C CYS A 387 -9.93 5.64 10.23
N PRO A 388 -10.77 5.54 11.29
CA PRO A 388 -11.45 6.71 11.84
C PRO A 388 -10.50 7.69 12.54
N HIS A 389 -9.38 7.22 13.10
CA HIS A 389 -8.37 8.07 13.73
C HIS A 389 -7.46 8.82 12.74
N ALA A 390 -7.51 8.53 11.43
CA ALA A 390 -6.62 9.16 10.45
C ALA A 390 -6.75 10.69 10.41
N GLY A 391 -7.99 11.20 10.47
CA GLY A 391 -8.25 12.64 10.47
C GLY A 391 -7.67 13.37 11.68
N LEU A 392 -7.70 12.73 12.86
CA LEU A 392 -7.07 13.27 14.08
C LEU A 392 -5.55 13.31 13.94
N LEU A 393 -4.94 12.26 13.38
CA LEU A 393 -3.49 12.24 13.16
C LEU A 393 -3.05 13.31 12.16
N TRP A 394 -3.74 13.47 11.04
CA TRP A 394 -3.46 14.53 10.09
C TRP A 394 -3.62 15.93 10.69
N ALA A 395 -4.63 16.12 11.55
CA ALA A 395 -4.80 17.37 12.28
C ALA A 395 -3.61 17.69 13.21
N LEU A 396 -3.16 16.71 13.99
CA LEU A 396 -2.00 16.87 14.87
C LEU A 396 -0.69 17.06 14.07
N GLU A 397 -0.53 16.34 12.96
CA GLU A 397 0.59 16.51 12.02
C GLU A 397 0.64 17.93 11.45
N GLY A 398 -0.50 18.46 10.97
CA GLY A 398 -0.60 19.83 10.47
C GLY A 398 -0.20 20.88 11.51
N ILE A 399 -0.69 20.75 12.75
CA ILE A 399 -0.34 21.67 13.85
C ILE A 399 1.15 21.55 14.24
N SER A 400 1.75 20.36 14.12
CA SER A 400 3.15 20.11 14.54
C SER A 400 4.19 20.95 13.79
N TRP A 401 3.82 21.53 12.64
CA TRP A 401 4.67 22.45 11.89
C TRP A 401 4.85 23.82 12.59
N ASN A 402 3.95 24.20 13.49
CA ASN A 402 4.09 25.39 14.33
C ASN A 402 4.86 25.06 15.62
N LEU A 403 6.01 25.72 15.81
CA LEU A 403 6.92 25.45 16.94
C LEU A 403 6.32 25.80 18.32
N GLU A 404 5.36 26.72 18.38
CA GLU A 404 4.69 27.09 19.64
C GLU A 404 3.80 25.95 20.14
N TYR A 405 3.11 25.27 19.23
CA TYR A 405 2.19 24.17 19.55
C TYR A 405 2.85 22.79 19.56
N LEU A 406 4.01 22.64 18.92
CA LEU A 406 4.75 21.38 18.81
C LEU A 406 4.93 20.65 20.17
N PRO A 407 5.30 21.31 21.29
CA PRO A 407 5.41 20.65 22.59
C PRO A 407 4.11 19.98 23.07
N ARG A 408 2.95 20.61 22.85
CA ARG A 408 1.64 20.05 23.21
C ARG A 408 1.29 18.87 22.31
N VAL A 409 1.49 19.03 21.00
CA VAL A 409 1.23 17.98 20.01
C VAL A 409 2.03 16.72 20.29
N VAL A 410 3.34 16.81 20.56
CA VAL A 410 4.16 15.61 20.82
C VAL A 410 3.75 14.90 22.12
N LEU A 411 3.28 15.64 23.13
CA LEU A 411 2.74 15.05 24.36
C LEU A 411 1.41 14.35 24.13
N ILE A 412 0.51 14.94 23.32
CA ILE A 412 -0.75 14.31 22.92
C ILE A 412 -0.48 13.04 22.14
N LEU A 413 0.40 13.08 21.13
CA LEU A 413 0.78 11.91 20.35
C LEU A 413 1.41 10.82 21.23
N ALA A 414 2.22 11.20 22.24
CA ALA A 414 2.85 10.25 23.15
C ALA A 414 1.79 9.56 24.04
N LYS A 415 0.86 10.34 24.57
CA LYS A 415 -0.28 9.82 25.34
C LYS A 415 -1.16 8.89 24.49
N LEU A 416 -1.49 9.29 23.26
CA LEU A 416 -2.22 8.47 22.30
C LEU A 416 -1.47 7.17 21.99
N SER A 417 -0.14 7.22 21.82
CA SER A 417 0.70 6.03 21.58
C SER A 417 0.68 5.04 22.73
N ARG A 418 0.56 5.51 23.98
CA ARG A 418 0.43 4.64 25.16
C ARG A 418 -0.95 3.99 25.23
N LEU A 419 -1.99 4.73 24.86
CA LEU A 419 -3.38 4.24 24.88
C LEU A 419 -3.74 3.41 23.63
N ASP A 420 -2.90 3.43 22.61
CA ASP A 420 -3.16 2.82 21.31
C ASP A 420 -3.34 1.28 21.41
N PRO A 421 -4.51 0.72 21.08
CA PRO A 421 -4.76 -0.73 21.19
C PRO A 421 -4.03 -1.58 20.12
N GLY A 422 -3.32 -0.93 19.19
CA GLY A 422 -2.78 -1.56 18.00
C GLY A 422 -3.84 -1.85 16.93
N GLY A 423 -3.42 -2.38 15.78
CA GLY A 423 -4.29 -2.56 14.64
C GLY A 423 -3.54 -2.94 13.36
N ARG A 424 -4.28 -3.07 12.26
CA ARG A 424 -3.76 -3.42 10.93
C ARG A 424 -3.22 -2.22 10.17
N TRP A 425 -3.73 -1.01 10.46
CA TRP A 425 -3.32 0.19 9.75
C TRP A 425 -1.95 0.69 10.19
N ALA A 426 -1.09 1.01 9.23
CA ALA A 426 0.25 1.54 9.51
C ALA A 426 0.25 3.00 10.02
N ASN A 427 -0.82 3.77 9.79
CA ASN A 427 -0.94 5.16 10.25
C ASN A 427 -1.41 5.18 11.72
N ARG A 428 -0.47 5.29 12.67
CA ARG A 428 -0.72 5.25 14.13
C ARG A 428 0.12 6.32 14.85
N PRO A 429 -0.26 6.75 16.07
CA PRO A 429 0.35 7.91 16.73
C PRO A 429 1.87 7.79 16.90
N PHE A 430 2.36 6.59 17.27
CA PHE A 430 3.80 6.35 17.45
C PHE A 430 4.60 6.56 16.17
N LYS A 431 4.01 6.27 15.01
CA LYS A 431 4.64 6.49 13.72
C LYS A 431 4.81 7.99 13.45
N THR A 432 3.76 8.78 13.64
CA THR A 432 3.82 10.25 13.52
C THR A 432 4.89 10.84 14.44
N LEU A 433 4.95 10.42 15.71
CA LEU A 433 6.04 10.80 16.62
C LEU A 433 7.42 10.46 16.03
N ARG A 434 7.62 9.23 15.57
CA ARG A 434 8.90 8.82 14.99
C ARG A 434 9.27 9.71 13.80
N GLU A 435 8.33 9.97 12.88
CA GLU A 435 8.54 10.81 11.70
C GLU A 435 8.96 12.24 12.05
N ILE A 436 8.34 12.86 13.08
CA ILE A 436 8.72 14.19 13.59
C ILE A 436 10.18 14.23 14.06
N PHE A 437 10.65 13.17 14.73
CA PHE A 437 11.96 13.12 15.36
C PHE A 437 13.06 12.49 14.52
N LEU A 438 12.78 12.02 13.29
CA LEU A 438 13.76 11.32 12.46
C LEU A 438 15.07 12.10 12.29
N PRO A 439 16.23 11.44 12.42
CA PRO A 439 17.52 12.13 12.37
C PRO A 439 17.91 12.59 10.96
N TRP A 440 17.50 11.84 9.92
CA TRP A 440 17.90 12.05 8.52
C TRP A 440 16.82 12.73 7.66
N HIS A 441 15.58 12.83 8.16
CA HIS A 441 14.46 13.48 7.49
C HIS A 441 13.51 14.11 8.53
N PRO A 442 13.93 15.21 9.20
CA PRO A 442 13.11 15.86 10.22
C PRO A 442 11.91 16.54 9.57
N GLN A 443 10.71 16.17 10.01
CA GLN A 443 9.46 16.63 9.38
C GLN A 443 8.79 17.78 10.14
N THR A 444 9.59 18.69 10.68
CA THR A 444 9.15 19.95 11.30
C THR A 444 10.27 21.00 11.11
N ARG A 445 10.00 22.26 11.48
CA ARG A 445 11.02 23.32 11.50
C ARG A 445 11.89 23.33 12.77
N ALA A 446 11.66 22.39 13.69
CA ALA A 446 12.36 22.36 14.96
C ALA A 446 13.86 22.05 14.76
N SER A 447 14.70 22.88 15.37
CA SER A 447 16.14 22.68 15.42
C SER A 447 16.51 21.37 16.13
N VAL A 448 17.75 20.93 15.93
CA VAL A 448 18.33 19.78 16.65
C VAL A 448 18.19 19.95 18.17
N GLY A 449 18.43 21.16 18.69
CA GLY A 449 18.33 21.47 20.12
C GLY A 449 16.90 21.34 20.67
N GLU A 450 15.92 21.93 19.98
CA GLU A 450 14.50 21.86 20.36
C GLU A 450 13.99 20.42 20.35
N ARG A 451 14.32 19.64 19.30
CA ARG A 451 13.94 18.23 19.23
C ARG A 451 14.51 17.42 20.41
N LEU A 452 15.76 17.67 20.80
CA LEU A 452 16.37 16.99 21.95
C LEU A 452 15.69 17.36 23.28
N GLN A 453 15.22 18.60 23.44
CA GLN A 453 14.46 19.03 24.61
C GLN A 453 13.06 18.40 24.64
N LEU A 454 12.40 18.31 23.48
CA LEU A 454 11.10 17.64 23.36
C LEU A 454 11.20 16.14 23.66
N LEU A 455 12.30 15.48 23.26
CA LEU A 455 12.56 14.10 23.68
C LEU A 455 12.70 13.97 25.21
N ASP A 456 13.35 14.92 25.88
CA ASP A 456 13.41 14.94 27.35
C ASP A 456 12.02 15.14 27.97
N LEU A 457 11.20 16.01 27.38
CA LEU A 457 9.83 16.24 27.81
C LEU A 457 8.99 14.96 27.70
N ILE A 458 9.06 14.25 26.57
CA ILE A 458 8.36 12.96 26.37
C ILE A 458 8.87 11.92 27.37
N LEU A 459 10.19 11.78 27.56
CA LEU A 459 10.75 10.83 28.53
C LEU A 459 10.30 11.12 29.97
N SER A 460 10.06 12.40 30.30
CA SER A 460 9.60 12.80 31.63
C SER A 460 8.11 12.56 31.86
N LYS A 461 7.26 12.74 30.83
CA LYS A 461 5.79 12.66 30.94
C LYS A 461 5.23 11.30 30.54
N GLU A 462 5.80 10.67 29.53
CA GLU A 462 5.38 9.38 28.96
C GLU A 462 6.62 8.46 28.76
N PRO A 463 7.24 7.97 29.85
CA PRO A 463 8.56 7.36 29.84
C PRO A 463 8.70 6.11 28.96
N GLU A 464 7.67 5.27 28.90
CA GLU A 464 7.70 4.03 28.11
C GLU A 464 7.69 4.31 26.61
N VAL A 465 6.85 5.26 26.19
CA VAL A 465 6.78 5.73 24.80
C VAL A 465 8.07 6.46 24.43
N GLY A 466 8.59 7.31 25.34
CA GLY A 466 9.85 8.01 25.15
C GLY A 466 11.04 7.05 24.97
N TRP A 467 11.12 5.99 25.79
CA TRP A 467 12.15 4.96 25.67
C TRP A 467 12.09 4.25 24.31
N LYS A 468 10.90 3.78 23.92
CA LYS A 468 10.68 3.14 22.63
C LYS A 468 11.00 4.08 21.46
N LEU A 469 10.66 5.36 21.59
CA LEU A 469 10.95 6.39 20.60
C LEU A 469 12.46 6.57 20.43
N LEU A 470 13.22 6.77 21.51
CA LEU A 470 14.69 6.88 21.45
C LEU A 470 15.33 5.70 20.71
N LEU A 471 14.95 4.47 21.05
CA LEU A 471 15.47 3.26 20.40
C LEU A 471 15.09 3.19 18.91
N SER A 472 13.93 3.72 18.54
CA SER A 472 13.46 3.76 17.14
C SER A 472 14.19 4.79 16.27
N LEU A 473 14.88 5.76 16.87
CA LEU A 473 15.64 6.80 16.19
C LEU A 473 17.11 6.43 15.98
N ILE A 474 17.58 5.32 16.57
CA ILE A 474 18.91 4.77 16.30
C ILE A 474 18.94 4.17 14.88
N PRO A 475 19.92 4.53 14.04
CA PRO A 475 19.97 4.11 12.64
C PRO A 475 19.90 2.59 12.47
N LYS A 476 18.98 2.10 11.62
CA LYS A 476 18.80 0.65 11.36
C LYS A 476 19.26 0.21 9.97
N GLY A 477 19.80 1.11 9.17
CA GLY A 477 20.22 0.86 7.79
C GLY A 477 19.20 1.40 6.78
N ARG A 478 18.70 0.55 5.87
CA ARG A 478 17.70 0.96 4.88
C ARG A 478 16.34 1.19 5.55
N GLU A 479 15.99 2.45 5.78
CA GLU A 479 14.71 2.86 6.36
C GLU A 479 13.95 3.73 5.37
N VAL A 480 12.61 3.65 5.43
CA VAL A 480 11.69 4.48 4.64
C VAL A 480 10.99 5.44 5.59
N SER A 481 10.80 6.68 5.15
CA SER A 481 10.03 7.73 5.83
C SER A 481 8.82 8.05 4.96
N ILE A 482 7.72 8.43 5.59
CA ILE A 482 6.50 8.87 4.91
C ILE A 482 6.24 10.31 5.33
N PRO A 483 6.02 11.24 4.37
CA PRO A 483 5.69 12.62 4.69
C PRO A 483 4.50 12.75 5.65
N ILE A 484 4.64 13.53 6.72
CA ILE A 484 3.51 13.90 7.59
C ILE A 484 2.66 14.97 6.91
N HIS A 485 1.39 15.07 7.29
CA HIS A 485 0.47 16.08 6.77
C HIS A 485 1.00 17.50 7.03
N LYS A 486 0.96 18.36 6.00
CA LYS A 486 1.32 19.79 6.06
C LYS A 486 0.05 20.64 6.15
N PRO A 487 0.11 21.81 6.80
CA PRO A 487 -1.01 22.76 6.79
C PRO A 487 -1.42 23.14 5.36
N TYR A 488 -2.71 23.36 5.14
CA TYR A 488 -3.28 23.67 3.83
C TYR A 488 -3.13 25.15 3.43
N PHE A 489 -3.22 26.05 4.41
CA PHE A 489 -3.30 27.52 4.23
C PHE A 489 -2.24 28.28 5.03
N ARG A 490 -1.92 27.82 6.25
CA ARG A 490 -0.90 28.43 7.11
C ARG A 490 0.49 28.14 6.54
N ASP A 491 1.38 29.12 6.63
CA ASP A 491 2.76 29.09 6.13
C ASP A 491 3.75 28.37 7.06
N TRP A 492 3.27 27.60 8.05
CA TRP A 492 4.14 27.02 9.07
C TRP A 492 5.21 26.09 8.50
N ALA A 493 4.94 25.41 7.39
CA ALA A 493 5.90 24.55 6.69
C ALA A 493 6.78 25.31 5.67
N GLU A 494 6.54 26.61 5.44
CA GLU A 494 7.26 27.38 4.43
C GLU A 494 8.76 27.49 4.77
N GLY A 495 9.60 27.31 3.74
CA GLY A 495 11.06 27.35 3.86
C GLY A 495 11.68 26.10 4.50
N TRP A 496 10.89 25.08 4.86
CA TRP A 496 11.41 23.80 5.32
C TRP A 496 12.22 23.09 4.22
N LYS A 497 13.29 22.40 4.63
CA LYS A 497 14.14 21.61 3.74
C LYS A 497 14.33 20.23 4.33
N SER A 498 14.12 19.21 3.50
CA SER A 498 14.29 17.80 3.88
C SER A 498 15.75 17.38 4.09
N LYS A 499 16.72 18.18 3.64
CA LYS A 499 18.15 17.85 3.67
C LYS A 499 18.81 18.23 4.98
N VAL A 500 19.38 17.24 5.67
CA VAL A 500 20.20 17.40 6.88
C VAL A 500 21.68 17.28 6.52
N THR A 501 22.55 18.07 7.14
CA THR A 501 24.00 17.92 6.95
C THR A 501 24.51 16.66 7.67
N ILE A 502 25.62 16.07 7.18
CA ILE A 502 26.23 14.90 7.83
C ILE A 502 26.58 15.19 9.30
N LYS A 503 27.03 16.42 9.59
CA LYS A 503 27.36 16.85 10.95
C LYS A 503 26.13 16.89 11.86
N GLU A 504 25.04 17.54 11.43
CA GLU A 504 23.80 17.60 12.23
C GLU A 504 23.24 16.21 12.49
N TYR A 505 23.29 15.33 11.49
CA TYR A 505 22.88 13.93 11.64
C TYR A 505 23.73 13.20 12.70
N GLN A 506 25.07 13.29 12.60
CA GLN A 506 25.98 12.64 13.55
C GLN A 506 25.82 13.18 14.98
N ASP A 507 25.75 14.51 15.13
CA ASP A 507 25.58 15.18 16.42
C ASP A 507 24.26 14.76 17.08
N TYR A 508 23.16 14.72 16.32
CA TYR A 508 21.86 14.33 16.83
C TYR A 508 21.79 12.86 17.22
N VAL A 509 22.34 11.94 16.41
CA VAL A 509 22.43 10.51 16.75
C VAL A 509 23.28 10.28 18.01
N LEU A 510 24.41 10.98 18.14
CA LEU A 510 25.25 10.91 19.35
C LEU A 510 24.47 11.38 20.59
N LYS A 511 23.72 12.48 20.49
CA LYS A 511 22.89 12.99 21.59
C LYS A 511 21.73 12.07 21.95
N ILE A 512 21.11 11.40 20.99
CA ILE A 512 20.12 10.34 21.25
C ILE A 512 20.78 9.19 22.01
N ALA A 513 21.96 8.75 21.58
CA ALA A 513 22.71 7.69 22.25
C ALA A 513 23.09 8.06 23.70
N GLU A 514 23.54 9.29 23.95
CA GLU A 514 23.79 9.82 25.31
C GLU A 514 22.52 9.78 26.18
N LYS A 515 21.34 10.13 25.62
CA LYS A 515 20.06 10.07 26.34
C LYS A 515 19.66 8.63 26.68
N ILE A 516 19.82 7.70 25.74
CA ILE A 516 19.58 6.27 25.95
C ILE A 516 20.43 5.76 27.12
N GLN A 517 21.73 6.06 27.11
CA GLN A 517 22.64 5.66 28.17
C GLN A 517 22.22 6.23 29.55
N ARG A 518 21.91 7.53 29.62
CA ARG A 518 21.49 8.16 30.89
C ARG A 518 20.19 7.55 31.43
N TYR A 519 19.25 7.23 30.53
CA TYR A 519 17.97 6.63 30.91
C TYR A 519 18.14 5.18 31.37
N SER A 520 18.93 4.39 30.64
CA SER A 520 19.18 2.99 30.96
C SER A 520 19.94 2.83 32.28
N LYS A 521 20.92 3.70 32.57
CA LYS A 521 21.66 3.71 33.84
C LYS A 521 20.76 3.91 35.07
N LYS A 522 19.68 4.68 34.94
CA LYS A 522 18.69 4.90 36.01
C LYS A 522 17.67 3.76 36.13
N ASN A 523 17.49 2.99 35.06
CA ASN A 523 16.48 1.93 34.95
C ASN A 523 17.08 0.64 34.37
N PRO A 524 18.17 0.11 34.96
CA PRO A 524 19.00 -0.93 34.34
C PRO A 524 18.17 -2.17 34.04
N GLU A 525 17.37 -2.63 34.99
CA GLU A 525 16.61 -3.87 34.88
C GLU A 525 15.45 -3.82 33.85
N LYS A 526 14.93 -2.63 33.54
CA LYS A 526 13.84 -2.43 32.57
C LYS A 526 14.37 -2.31 31.15
N CYS A 527 15.49 -1.62 30.98
CA CYS A 527 16.06 -1.28 29.69
C CYS A 527 17.02 -2.36 29.14
N LEU A 528 17.43 -3.29 30.01
CA LEU A 528 18.51 -4.23 29.78
C LEU A 528 18.42 -4.99 28.46
N TYR A 529 17.27 -5.60 28.18
CA TYR A 529 17.07 -6.42 26.99
C TYR A 529 17.11 -5.57 25.72
N ASP A 530 16.28 -4.53 25.65
CA ASP A 530 16.21 -3.64 24.48
C ASP A 530 17.56 -2.97 24.18
N LEU A 531 18.33 -2.62 25.23
CA LEU A 531 19.64 -2.01 25.10
C LEU A 531 20.64 -2.95 24.44
N VAL A 532 20.61 -4.24 24.80
CA VAL A 532 21.46 -5.27 24.20
C VAL A 532 21.12 -5.46 22.72
N GLU A 533 19.83 -5.42 22.34
CA GLU A 533 19.41 -5.58 20.94
C GLU A 533 19.97 -4.50 19.99
N VAL A 534 20.17 -3.28 20.49
CA VAL A 534 20.68 -2.16 19.70
C VAL A 534 22.15 -1.82 19.98
N LEU A 535 22.81 -2.58 20.86
CA LEU A 535 24.14 -2.26 21.40
C LEU A 535 25.20 -2.03 20.30
N GLU A 536 25.19 -2.86 19.26
CA GLU A 536 26.12 -2.78 18.13
C GLU A 536 26.01 -1.50 17.30
N ARG A 537 24.90 -0.74 17.46
CA ARG A 537 24.56 0.42 16.64
C ARG A 537 25.04 1.73 17.24
N PHE A 538 25.55 1.70 18.47
CA PHE A 538 26.01 2.91 19.14
C PHE A 538 27.40 3.37 18.66
N PRO A 539 27.62 4.70 18.62
CA PRO A 539 28.96 5.26 18.48
C PRO A 539 29.90 4.72 19.55
N GLU A 540 31.19 4.62 19.23
CA GLU A 540 32.21 3.96 20.07
C GLU A 540 32.30 4.49 21.52
N PRO A 541 32.29 5.82 21.79
CA PRO A 541 32.34 6.31 23.17
C PRO A 541 31.14 5.87 24.02
N ILE A 542 29.95 5.79 23.41
CA ILE A 542 28.72 5.41 24.09
C ILE A 542 28.63 3.90 24.25
N PHE A 543 29.06 3.14 23.24
CA PHE A 543 29.19 1.69 23.31
C PHE A 543 30.03 1.28 24.53
N ASP A 544 31.24 1.83 24.66
CA ASP A 544 32.14 1.50 25.77
C ASP A 544 31.53 1.84 27.13
N SER A 545 30.90 3.01 27.24
CA SER A 545 30.30 3.42 28.50
C SER A 545 29.09 2.57 28.89
N ILE A 546 28.27 2.13 27.91
CA ILE A 546 27.16 1.21 28.16
C ILE A 546 27.68 -0.16 28.62
N ILE A 547 28.76 -0.67 28.01
CA ILE A 547 29.37 -1.95 28.42
C ILE A 547 29.79 -1.90 29.90
N GLU A 548 30.45 -0.82 30.33
CA GLU A 548 30.88 -0.67 31.71
C GLU A 548 29.68 -0.49 32.68
N ASP A 549 28.65 0.26 32.29
CA ASP A 549 27.41 0.38 33.07
C ASP A 549 26.71 -1.00 33.21
N LEU A 550 26.72 -1.85 32.17
CA LEU A 550 26.18 -3.21 32.20
C LEU A 550 27.02 -4.15 33.09
N LYS A 551 28.36 -4.06 33.03
CA LYS A 551 29.25 -4.83 33.92
C LYS A 551 29.04 -4.48 35.38
N ALA A 552 28.83 -3.19 35.69
CA ALA A 552 28.64 -2.70 37.05
C ALA A 552 27.26 -3.02 37.63
N SER A 553 26.24 -3.20 36.79
CA SER A 553 24.86 -3.46 37.23
C SER A 553 24.52 -4.94 37.37
N ILE A 554 25.45 -5.85 37.05
CA ILE A 554 25.16 -7.28 36.93
C ILE A 554 24.59 -7.92 38.21
N ASP A 555 25.11 -7.53 39.37
CA ASP A 555 24.70 -8.07 40.67
C ASP A 555 23.29 -7.60 41.08
N SER A 556 22.78 -6.54 40.44
CA SER A 556 21.42 -6.01 40.68
C SER A 556 20.36 -6.61 39.76
N ILE A 557 20.75 -7.46 38.80
CA ILE A 557 19.85 -8.04 37.79
C ILE A 557 19.32 -9.39 38.29
N SER A 558 18.01 -9.59 38.17
CA SER A 558 17.36 -10.86 38.50
C SER A 558 17.95 -12.04 37.68
N PRO A 559 18.09 -13.23 38.28
CA PRO A 559 18.61 -14.40 37.57
C PRO A 559 17.87 -14.71 36.27
N GLU A 560 16.54 -14.55 36.21
CA GLU A 560 15.78 -14.84 34.98
C GLU A 560 16.13 -13.86 33.85
N LYS A 561 16.34 -12.57 34.16
CA LYS A 561 16.74 -11.57 33.16
C LYS A 561 18.18 -11.75 32.74
N ARG A 562 19.07 -12.18 33.65
CA ARG A 562 20.47 -12.50 33.33
C ARG A 562 20.55 -13.60 32.27
N VAL A 563 19.69 -14.62 32.35
CA VAL A 563 19.58 -15.67 31.31
C VAL A 563 19.17 -15.09 29.96
N LYS A 564 18.11 -14.26 29.91
CA LYS A 564 17.65 -13.65 28.64
C LYS A 564 18.73 -12.78 27.97
N VAL A 565 19.51 -12.05 28.77
CA VAL A 565 20.62 -11.24 28.26
C VAL A 565 21.77 -12.09 27.80
N TYR A 566 22.11 -13.13 28.56
CA TYR A 566 23.14 -14.10 28.17
C TYR A 566 22.82 -14.70 26.80
N GLU A 567 21.58 -15.15 26.60
CA GLU A 567 21.10 -15.68 25.32
C GLU A 567 21.21 -14.65 24.19
N LYS A 568 20.78 -13.39 24.42
CA LYS A 568 20.82 -12.34 23.39
C LYS A 568 22.24 -11.88 23.05
N LEU A 569 23.11 -11.71 24.06
CA LEU A 569 24.52 -11.39 23.85
C LEU A 569 25.22 -12.50 23.07
N PHE A 570 24.93 -13.75 23.42
CA PHE A 570 25.46 -14.91 22.72
C PHE A 570 25.06 -14.88 21.24
N GLU A 571 23.77 -14.67 20.93
CA GLU A 571 23.25 -14.53 19.56
C GLU A 571 24.00 -13.44 18.76
N ILE A 572 24.19 -12.25 19.35
CA ILE A 572 24.87 -11.12 18.69
C ILE A 572 26.34 -11.46 18.39
N ILE A 573 27.09 -11.92 19.40
CA ILE A 573 28.52 -12.28 19.26
C ILE A 573 28.68 -13.36 18.19
N TYR A 574 27.83 -14.37 18.26
CA TYR A 574 27.82 -15.48 17.33
C TYR A 574 27.57 -15.02 15.88
N ARG A 575 26.54 -14.19 15.65
CA ARG A 575 26.25 -13.64 14.31
C ARG A 575 27.46 -12.91 13.70
N HIS A 576 28.20 -12.15 14.50
CA HIS A 576 29.42 -11.46 14.05
C HIS A 576 30.57 -12.42 13.74
N LYS A 577 30.69 -13.53 14.47
CA LYS A 577 31.70 -14.58 14.20
C LYS A 577 31.37 -15.43 12.97
N GLN A 578 30.09 -15.69 12.74
CA GLN A 578 29.62 -16.50 11.60
C GLN A 578 29.97 -15.86 10.25
N PHE A 579 29.94 -14.53 10.18
CA PHE A 579 30.18 -13.80 8.93
C PHE A 579 31.46 -12.94 9.03
N PRO A 580 32.66 -13.56 9.07
CA PRO A 580 33.91 -12.85 9.31
C PRO A 580 34.24 -11.79 8.25
N ASN A 581 33.71 -11.95 7.04
CA ASN A 581 33.93 -11.07 5.89
C ASN A 581 32.76 -10.12 5.60
N ALA A 582 31.72 -10.10 6.44
CA ALA A 582 30.58 -9.22 6.21
C ALA A 582 30.92 -7.75 6.50
N LYS A 583 30.46 -6.83 5.64
CA LYS A 583 30.68 -5.38 5.80
C LYS A 583 30.08 -4.79 7.09
N TRP A 584 29.06 -5.43 7.65
CA TRP A 584 28.38 -5.01 8.88
C TRP A 584 29.00 -5.61 10.15
N ARG A 585 30.04 -6.45 10.04
CA ARG A 585 30.70 -7.09 11.17
C ARG A 585 31.30 -6.04 12.11
N LEU A 586 31.14 -6.24 13.42
CA LEU A 586 31.82 -5.42 14.43
C LEU A 586 33.34 -5.61 14.39
N PRO A 587 34.14 -4.56 14.63
CA PRO A 587 35.58 -4.69 14.82
C PRO A 587 35.94 -5.68 15.93
N GLU A 588 37.05 -6.38 15.78
CA GLU A 588 37.49 -7.44 16.72
C GLU A 588 37.61 -6.93 18.16
N GLU A 589 38.05 -5.69 18.35
CA GLU A 589 38.13 -5.07 19.68
C GLU A 589 36.76 -4.93 20.36
N LYS A 590 35.71 -4.56 19.61
CA LYS A 590 34.34 -4.47 20.14
C LYS A 590 33.77 -5.86 20.41
N LEU A 591 34.06 -6.83 19.55
CA LEU A 591 33.63 -8.21 19.74
C LEU A 591 34.21 -8.81 21.02
N LYS A 592 35.50 -8.58 21.29
CA LYS A 592 36.16 -9.00 22.52
C LYS A 592 35.51 -8.41 23.77
N LYS A 593 35.14 -7.12 23.74
CA LYS A 593 34.40 -6.47 24.85
C LYS A 593 33.04 -7.13 25.10
N LEU A 594 32.33 -7.55 24.06
CA LEU A 594 31.07 -8.29 24.19
C LEU A 594 31.30 -9.68 24.78
N GLU A 595 32.39 -10.37 24.41
CA GLU A 595 32.74 -11.67 24.99
C GLU A 595 33.06 -11.59 26.49
N GLU A 596 33.79 -10.57 26.91
CA GLU A 596 34.04 -10.29 28.33
C GLU A 596 32.73 -10.02 29.08
N LEU A 597 31.80 -9.30 28.46
CA LEU A 597 30.47 -9.06 29.02
C LEU A 597 29.66 -10.37 29.11
N LEU A 598 29.67 -11.19 28.05
CA LEU A 598 29.01 -12.49 28.02
C LEU A 598 29.50 -13.40 29.16
N GLN A 599 30.82 -13.46 29.40
CA GLN A 599 31.40 -14.23 30.49
C GLN A 599 30.84 -13.82 31.86
N ARG A 600 30.68 -12.51 32.09
CA ARG A 600 30.05 -11.99 33.32
C ARG A 600 28.59 -12.43 33.41
N PHE A 601 27.83 -12.37 32.31
CA PHE A 601 26.41 -12.75 32.27
C PHE A 601 26.14 -14.26 32.31
N THR A 602 27.17 -15.11 32.24
CA THR A 602 27.04 -16.58 32.30
C THR A 602 26.22 -17.03 33.53
N PRO A 603 25.12 -17.80 33.34
CA PRO A 603 24.36 -18.37 34.45
C PRO A 603 25.13 -19.44 35.24
N ASP A 604 24.89 -19.53 36.55
CA ASP A 604 25.50 -20.56 37.41
C ASP A 604 24.86 -21.94 37.24
N ASP A 605 23.55 -21.98 36.97
CA ASP A 605 22.80 -23.22 36.74
C ASP A 605 23.21 -23.88 35.41
N PRO A 606 23.68 -25.14 35.43
CA PRO A 606 24.20 -25.82 34.24
C PRO A 606 23.15 -26.01 33.14
N VAL A 607 21.86 -26.09 33.49
CA VAL A 607 20.78 -26.16 32.51
C VAL A 607 20.68 -24.84 31.75
N ASN A 608 20.52 -23.72 32.45
CA ASN A 608 20.42 -22.40 31.83
C ASN A 608 21.68 -22.01 31.03
N ARG A 609 22.87 -22.36 31.52
CA ARG A 609 24.14 -22.08 30.83
C ARG A 609 24.28 -22.86 29.52
N ASN A 610 23.94 -24.14 29.52
CA ASN A 610 24.14 -25.01 28.37
C ASN A 610 22.94 -25.05 27.41
N LYS A 611 21.78 -24.50 27.81
CA LYS A 611 20.55 -24.45 27.00
C LYS A 611 20.79 -23.93 25.58
N ILE A 612 21.64 -22.91 25.41
CA ILE A 612 21.98 -22.32 24.10
C ILE A 612 22.49 -23.35 23.07
N LEU A 613 23.11 -24.45 23.52
CA LEU A 613 23.57 -25.54 22.64
C LEU A 613 22.41 -26.33 22.02
N PHE A 614 21.21 -26.21 22.61
CA PHE A 614 20.00 -26.94 22.23
C PHE A 614 18.86 -25.99 21.79
N ASP A 615 19.14 -24.72 21.47
CA ASP A 615 18.10 -23.76 21.04
C ASP A 615 18.08 -23.54 19.52
N GLU A 616 19.18 -23.08 18.91
CA GLU A 616 19.24 -22.86 17.46
C GLU A 616 20.62 -23.22 16.93
N HIS A 617 20.65 -24.00 15.84
CA HIS A 617 21.80 -24.08 14.94
C HIS A 617 23.14 -24.32 15.67
N SER A 618 23.16 -25.37 16.51
CA SER A 618 24.29 -25.75 17.37
C SER A 618 25.61 -25.90 16.62
N ILE A 619 25.57 -26.35 15.36
CA ILE A 619 26.76 -26.49 14.51
C ILE A 619 27.55 -25.18 14.36
N TYR A 620 26.84 -24.06 14.40
CA TYR A 620 27.47 -22.78 14.19
C TYR A 620 28.05 -22.19 15.47
N ILE A 621 27.70 -22.71 16.65
CA ILE A 621 28.29 -22.35 17.95
C ILE A 621 29.81 -22.66 17.98
N VAL A 622 30.26 -23.55 17.10
CA VAL A 622 31.67 -23.97 17.01
C VAL A 622 32.31 -23.60 15.67
N PHE A 623 31.65 -22.76 14.87
CA PHE A 623 32.17 -22.37 13.55
C PHE A 623 33.47 -21.57 13.67
N GLN A 624 34.50 -22.01 12.95
CA GLN A 624 35.72 -21.25 12.69
C GLN A 624 35.90 -21.09 11.17
N PRO A 625 36.48 -19.97 10.69
CA PRO A 625 36.83 -19.83 9.29
C PRO A 625 37.74 -20.99 8.86
N ASN A 626 37.33 -21.75 7.83
CA ASN A 626 38.01 -22.93 7.26
C ASN A 626 37.82 -24.27 8.00
N LEU A 627 36.94 -24.37 9.00
CA LEU A 627 36.60 -25.65 9.61
C LEU A 627 35.71 -26.47 8.67
N LYS A 628 36.04 -27.75 8.44
CA LYS A 628 35.17 -28.65 7.64
C LYS A 628 33.88 -28.92 8.40
N HIS A 629 32.78 -29.08 7.67
CA HIS A 629 31.45 -29.31 8.25
C HIS A 629 31.42 -30.52 9.20
N GLU A 630 31.97 -31.66 8.78
CA GLU A 630 32.05 -32.89 9.59
C GLU A 630 32.85 -32.69 10.89
N GLU A 631 33.87 -31.83 10.87
CA GLU A 631 34.69 -31.55 12.06
C GLU A 631 33.95 -30.60 13.02
N ALA A 632 33.19 -29.65 12.49
CA ALA A 632 32.30 -28.81 13.28
C ALA A 632 31.22 -29.65 13.97
N GLU A 633 30.56 -30.56 13.25
CA GLU A 633 29.55 -31.47 13.79
C GLU A 633 30.09 -32.30 14.96
N ARG A 634 31.30 -32.88 14.83
CA ARG A 634 31.93 -33.63 15.91
C ARG A 634 32.16 -32.80 17.16
N ILE A 635 32.69 -31.58 17.03
CA ILE A 635 32.95 -30.73 18.20
C ILE A 635 31.63 -30.32 18.88
N VAL A 636 30.58 -30.09 18.09
CA VAL A 636 29.25 -29.75 18.61
C VAL A 636 28.65 -30.92 19.36
N GLU A 637 28.76 -32.13 18.79
CA GLU A 637 28.36 -33.38 19.42
C GLU A 637 29.09 -33.57 20.76
N GLU A 638 30.42 -33.42 20.79
CA GLU A 638 31.21 -33.52 22.01
C GLU A 638 30.81 -32.49 23.07
N LYS A 639 30.55 -31.23 22.67
CA LYS A 639 30.08 -30.19 23.59
C LYS A 639 28.68 -30.47 24.12
N CYS A 640 27.75 -30.89 23.27
CA CYS A 640 26.40 -31.26 23.69
C CYS A 640 26.46 -32.45 24.65
N LYS A 641 27.28 -33.46 24.35
CA LYS A 641 27.49 -34.63 25.19
C LYS A 641 28.06 -34.25 26.56
N SER A 642 29.14 -33.47 26.58
CA SER A 642 29.74 -32.98 27.82
C SER A 642 28.75 -32.14 28.65
N ALA A 643 27.93 -31.32 28.01
CA ALA A 643 26.89 -30.55 28.68
C ALA A 643 25.81 -31.44 29.32
N LEU A 644 25.33 -32.48 28.61
CA LEU A 644 24.38 -33.44 29.19
C LEU A 644 25.00 -34.25 30.33
N GLU A 645 26.26 -34.67 30.20
CA GLU A 645 26.98 -35.37 31.27
C GLU A 645 27.18 -34.49 32.50
N GLU A 646 27.46 -33.20 32.34
CA GLU A 646 27.52 -32.24 33.46
C GLU A 646 26.15 -32.11 34.15
N ILE A 647 25.07 -31.92 33.36
CA ILE A 647 23.71 -31.79 33.88
C ILE A 647 23.30 -33.07 34.62
N TRP A 648 23.59 -34.25 34.05
CA TRP A 648 23.30 -35.54 34.66
C TRP A 648 24.04 -35.73 35.99
N ASN A 649 25.33 -35.43 36.04
CA ASN A 649 26.13 -35.59 37.25
C ASN A 649 25.67 -34.69 38.40
N LYS A 650 25.17 -33.48 38.11
CA LYS A 650 24.73 -32.52 39.12
C LYS A 650 23.25 -32.62 39.51
N GLN A 651 22.37 -32.85 38.54
CA GLN A 651 20.91 -32.73 38.70
C GLN A 651 20.15 -33.99 38.25
N ARG A 652 20.85 -35.04 37.80
CA ARG A 652 20.26 -36.31 37.35
C ARG A 652 19.12 -36.06 36.35
N ILE A 653 18.07 -36.87 36.40
CA ILE A 653 16.94 -36.82 35.47
C ILE A 653 16.17 -35.49 35.56
N ASP A 654 16.07 -34.88 36.75
CA ASP A 654 15.36 -33.60 36.93
C ASP A 654 16.02 -32.48 36.10
N GLY A 655 17.34 -32.47 35.99
CA GLY A 655 18.07 -31.54 35.14
C GLY A 655 17.79 -31.74 33.64
N ILE A 656 17.67 -33.00 33.20
CA ILE A 656 17.34 -33.34 31.82
C ILE A 656 15.91 -32.92 31.49
N ILE A 657 14.95 -33.20 32.38
CA ILE A 657 13.55 -32.78 32.25
C ILE A 657 13.47 -31.26 32.10
N ARG A 658 14.13 -30.50 32.99
CA ARG A 658 14.19 -29.03 32.91
C ARG A 658 14.79 -28.53 31.60
N LEU A 659 15.84 -29.17 31.09
CA LEU A 659 16.44 -28.81 29.80
C LEU A 659 15.45 -29.01 28.65
N ILE A 660 14.76 -30.16 28.63
CA ILE A 660 13.76 -30.50 27.60
C ILE A 660 12.65 -29.45 27.59
N GLU A 661 12.13 -29.07 28.76
CA GLU A 661 11.04 -28.08 28.87
C GLU A 661 11.42 -26.70 28.32
N ASN A 662 12.68 -26.30 28.49
CA ASN A 662 13.11 -24.93 28.16
C ASN A 662 13.78 -24.81 26.79
N ALA A 663 14.47 -25.83 26.30
CA ALA A 663 15.19 -25.81 25.02
C ALA A 663 14.25 -25.90 23.81
N LYS A 664 14.69 -25.39 22.64
CA LYS A 664 13.93 -25.45 21.38
C LYS A 664 14.19 -26.73 20.57
N LEU A 665 15.39 -27.31 20.60
CA LEU A 665 15.81 -28.47 19.78
C LEU A 665 15.77 -29.78 20.58
N SER A 666 14.56 -30.26 20.88
CA SER A 666 14.34 -31.53 21.58
C SER A 666 14.96 -32.75 20.87
N GLU A 667 15.06 -32.72 19.53
CA GLU A 667 15.67 -33.79 18.74
C GLU A 667 17.16 -33.95 19.03
N VAL A 668 17.91 -32.84 19.16
CA VAL A 668 19.34 -32.85 19.49
C VAL A 668 19.56 -33.44 20.87
N ILE A 669 18.70 -33.09 21.84
CA ILE A 669 18.78 -33.66 23.20
C ILE A 669 18.64 -35.19 23.15
N GLY A 670 17.64 -35.72 22.43
CA GLY A 670 17.44 -37.17 22.31
C GLY A 670 18.61 -37.89 21.65
N TYR A 671 19.18 -37.31 20.58
CA TYR A 671 20.38 -37.84 19.92
C TYR A 671 21.57 -37.90 20.89
N THR A 672 21.84 -36.79 21.59
CA THR A 672 22.96 -36.69 22.52
C THR A 672 22.79 -37.62 23.73
N LEU A 673 21.57 -37.81 24.23
CA LEU A 673 21.28 -38.78 25.29
C LEU A 673 21.64 -40.20 24.87
N ALA A 674 21.31 -40.60 23.63
CA ALA A 674 21.58 -41.96 23.14
C ALA A 674 23.07 -42.30 23.08
N ILE A 675 23.93 -41.31 22.80
CA ILE A 675 25.39 -41.47 22.69
C ILE A 675 26.16 -41.11 23.98
N SER A 676 25.44 -40.73 25.04
CA SER A 676 26.02 -40.34 26.32
C SER A 676 26.52 -41.55 27.11
N SER A 677 27.46 -41.33 28.04
CA SER A 677 28.01 -42.40 28.90
C SER A 677 26.98 -43.03 29.85
N PHE A 678 25.86 -42.35 30.11
CA PHE A 678 24.78 -42.79 31.00
C PHE A 678 23.51 -43.22 30.24
N SER A 679 23.62 -43.42 28.92
CA SER A 679 22.51 -43.77 28.02
C SER A 679 21.67 -44.95 28.52
N ASP A 680 22.34 -46.01 28.99
CA ASP A 680 21.67 -47.24 29.44
C ASP A 680 20.98 -47.06 30.81
N GLU A 681 21.45 -46.14 31.65
CA GLU A 681 20.84 -45.83 32.96
C GLU A 681 19.51 -45.07 32.81
N ILE A 682 19.38 -44.25 31.76
CA ILE A 682 18.23 -43.37 31.54
C ILE A 682 17.24 -43.95 30.51
N GLU A 683 17.63 -44.97 29.74
CA GLU A 683 16.86 -45.57 28.64
C GLU A 683 15.40 -45.86 29.03
N ASP A 684 15.18 -46.59 30.13
CA ASP A 684 13.82 -46.99 30.52
C ASP A 684 12.92 -45.79 30.81
N SER A 685 13.50 -44.71 31.38
CA SER A 685 12.75 -43.47 31.64
C SER A 685 12.42 -42.73 30.34
N ILE A 686 13.35 -42.68 29.39
CA ILE A 686 13.16 -42.03 28.09
C ILE A 686 12.11 -42.78 27.27
N LEU A 687 12.14 -44.12 27.24
CA LEU A 687 11.18 -44.92 26.48
C LEU A 687 9.76 -44.80 27.03
N GLN A 688 9.57 -44.47 28.32
CA GLN A 688 8.23 -44.15 28.85
C GLN A 688 7.66 -42.85 28.26
N TRP A 689 8.48 -41.95 27.73
CA TRP A 689 8.03 -40.67 27.18
C TRP A 689 7.50 -40.75 25.74
N ILE A 690 7.59 -41.92 25.09
CA ILE A 690 7.20 -42.08 23.68
C ILE A 690 5.72 -41.76 23.42
N ASP A 691 4.87 -41.97 24.43
CA ASP A 691 3.45 -41.65 24.40
C ASP A 691 3.05 -40.42 25.21
N SER A 692 4.02 -39.65 25.71
CA SER A 692 3.78 -38.39 26.42
C SER A 692 2.94 -37.42 25.59
N GLU A 693 2.00 -36.73 26.23
CA GLU A 693 1.23 -35.65 25.60
C GLU A 693 2.09 -34.39 25.37
N ASN A 694 3.19 -34.24 26.13
CA ASN A 694 4.15 -33.17 25.89
C ASN A 694 5.07 -33.54 24.74
N LYS A 695 4.85 -32.89 23.58
CA LYS A 695 5.61 -33.10 22.33
C LYS A 695 7.14 -33.06 22.50
N LYS A 696 7.68 -32.24 23.42
CA LYS A 696 9.13 -32.17 23.61
C LYS A 696 9.69 -33.50 24.13
N PHE A 697 9.00 -34.11 25.08
CA PHE A 697 9.40 -35.40 25.66
C PHE A 697 9.24 -36.55 24.66
N SER A 698 8.15 -36.56 23.90
CA SER A 698 7.96 -37.59 22.86
C SER A 698 9.02 -37.48 21.76
N VAL A 699 9.38 -36.25 21.33
CA VAL A 699 10.45 -36.04 20.34
C VAL A 699 11.82 -36.48 20.85
N VAL A 700 12.13 -36.24 22.13
CA VAL A 700 13.37 -36.75 22.77
C VAL A 700 13.42 -38.27 22.70
N ALA A 701 12.32 -38.95 23.08
CA ALA A 701 12.24 -40.41 23.05
C ALA A 701 12.40 -40.96 21.63
N GLN A 702 11.75 -40.33 20.65
CA GLN A 702 11.83 -40.70 19.24
C GLN A 702 13.26 -40.57 18.70
N SER A 703 13.92 -39.44 18.97
CA SER A 703 15.29 -39.20 18.52
C SER A 703 16.30 -40.15 19.19
N PHE A 704 16.13 -40.41 20.49
CA PHE A 704 16.93 -41.41 21.23
C PHE A 704 16.82 -42.80 20.60
N LEU A 705 15.60 -43.27 20.36
CA LEU A 705 15.33 -44.56 19.74
C LEU A 705 15.93 -44.67 18.33
N ARG A 706 15.69 -43.66 17.48
CA ARG A 706 16.24 -43.60 16.11
C ARG A 706 17.77 -43.69 16.12
N THR A 707 18.41 -43.06 17.11
CA THR A 707 19.87 -43.05 17.24
C THR A 707 20.42 -44.42 17.64
N LYS A 708 19.82 -45.07 18.63
CA LYS A 708 20.16 -46.45 19.02
C LYS A 708 19.96 -47.43 17.85
N LEU A 709 18.89 -47.28 17.06
CA LEU A 709 18.64 -48.12 15.89
C LEU A 709 19.64 -47.93 14.74
N ASN A 710 20.09 -46.69 14.53
CA ASN A 710 21.13 -46.41 13.55
C ASN A 710 22.48 -47.03 13.97
N GLN A 711 22.74 -47.17 15.27
CA GLN A 711 23.91 -47.87 15.80
C GLN A 711 23.78 -49.39 15.72
N ASP A 712 22.59 -49.92 16.03
CA ASP A 712 22.28 -51.35 15.99
C ASP A 712 20.83 -51.60 15.52
N ARG A 713 20.67 -52.14 14.30
CA ARG A 713 19.35 -52.46 13.74
C ARG A 713 18.60 -53.53 14.54
N SER A 714 19.30 -54.39 15.28
CA SER A 714 18.66 -55.43 16.11
C SER A 714 17.98 -54.86 17.36
N TYR A 715 18.29 -53.62 17.73
CA TYR A 715 17.70 -52.94 18.88
C TYR A 715 16.17 -52.83 18.81
N LEU A 716 15.58 -52.74 17.60
CA LEU A 716 14.12 -52.73 17.44
C LEU A 716 13.49 -54.01 18.00
N GLN A 717 14.09 -55.16 17.68
CA GLN A 717 13.63 -56.45 18.15
C GLN A 717 13.77 -56.55 19.68
N THR A 718 14.88 -56.05 20.24
CA THR A 718 15.09 -55.99 21.69
C THR A 718 14.04 -55.14 22.41
N VAL A 719 13.68 -53.97 21.84
CA VAL A 719 12.63 -53.10 22.40
C VAL A 719 11.26 -53.76 22.31
N LEU A 720 10.94 -54.38 21.16
CA LEU A 720 9.68 -55.11 20.98
C LEU A 720 9.59 -56.30 21.95
N GLU A 721 10.60 -57.16 22.06
CA GLU A 721 10.61 -58.28 23.00
C GLU A 721 10.43 -57.85 24.47
N LYS A 722 11.03 -56.71 24.84
CA LYS A 722 10.96 -56.16 26.20
C LYS A 722 9.59 -55.54 26.54
N TYR A 723 8.87 -54.98 25.56
CA TYR A 723 7.70 -54.13 25.78
C TYR A 723 6.41 -54.53 25.05
N GLU A 724 6.43 -55.40 24.05
CA GLU A 724 5.26 -55.81 23.25
C GLU A 724 4.13 -56.38 24.12
N SER A 725 4.47 -57.13 25.17
CA SER A 725 3.50 -57.68 26.13
C SER A 725 3.08 -56.70 27.24
N LYS A 726 3.77 -55.56 27.38
CA LYS A 726 3.56 -54.57 28.45
C LYS A 726 2.87 -53.30 27.95
N TRP A 727 3.04 -52.95 26.69
CA TRP A 727 2.51 -51.73 26.09
C TRP A 727 1.18 -52.02 25.40
N ASN A 728 0.25 -51.06 25.49
CA ASN A 728 -0.97 -51.13 24.71
C ASN A 728 -0.68 -50.82 23.23
N TYR A 729 -1.60 -51.19 22.35
CA TYR A 729 -1.44 -51.00 20.92
C TYR A 729 -1.31 -49.52 20.50
N ALA A 730 -1.87 -48.59 21.28
CA ALA A 730 -1.71 -47.15 21.03
C ALA A 730 -0.26 -46.67 21.27
N LYS A 731 0.40 -47.18 22.32
CA LYS A 731 1.80 -46.88 22.63
C LYS A 731 2.74 -47.55 21.61
N LEU A 732 2.40 -48.77 21.14
CA LEU A 732 3.11 -49.41 20.03
C LEU A 732 2.94 -48.67 18.70
N ALA A 733 1.76 -48.10 18.42
CA ALA A 733 1.58 -47.23 17.25
C ALA A 733 2.47 -45.97 17.34
N LYS A 734 2.56 -45.35 18.53
CA LYS A 734 3.48 -44.22 18.77
C LYS A 734 4.96 -44.60 18.69
N LEU A 735 5.32 -45.83 19.08
CA LEU A 735 6.64 -46.39 18.81
C LEU A 735 6.91 -46.45 17.30
N CYS A 736 5.97 -46.97 16.51
CA CYS A 736 6.11 -47.04 15.05
C CYS A 736 6.27 -45.66 14.41
N LEU A 737 5.58 -44.63 14.93
CA LEU A 737 5.71 -43.23 14.46
C LEU A 737 7.14 -42.67 14.62
N ALA A 738 7.93 -43.23 15.54
CA ALA A 738 9.31 -42.85 15.81
C ALA A 738 10.31 -43.42 14.78
N LEU A 739 9.88 -44.43 14.01
CA LEU A 739 10.73 -45.24 13.15
C LEU A 739 10.64 -44.78 11.70
N PRO A 740 11.73 -44.92 10.91
CA PRO A 740 11.62 -44.80 9.47
C PRO A 740 10.66 -45.87 8.93
N LEU A 741 9.88 -45.52 7.90
CA LEU A 741 8.99 -46.47 7.25
C LEU A 741 9.86 -47.51 6.50
N THR A 742 10.01 -48.70 7.07
CA THR A 742 10.66 -49.86 6.44
C THR A 742 9.65 -50.98 6.27
N TYR A 743 10.02 -52.03 5.52
CA TYR A 743 9.15 -53.20 5.33
C TYR A 743 8.78 -53.85 6.67
N GLU A 744 9.72 -53.91 7.63
CA GLU A 744 9.50 -54.46 8.97
C GLU A 744 8.47 -53.64 9.77
N VAL A 745 8.53 -52.31 9.68
CA VAL A 745 7.56 -51.41 10.32
C VAL A 745 6.18 -51.55 9.65
N ILE A 746 6.13 -51.70 8.33
CA ILE A 746 4.88 -51.94 7.59
C ILE A 746 4.24 -53.27 8.01
N GLU A 747 5.01 -54.35 8.11
CA GLU A 747 4.52 -55.65 8.58
C GLU A 747 4.08 -55.61 10.04
N LEU A 748 4.76 -54.83 10.89
CA LEU A 748 4.33 -54.60 12.26
C LEU A 748 2.98 -53.89 12.30
N ILE A 749 2.82 -52.79 11.54
CA ILE A 749 1.55 -52.04 11.45
C ILE A 749 0.42 -52.95 10.95
N ARG A 750 0.68 -53.82 9.97
CA ARG A 750 -0.32 -54.80 9.46
C ARG A 750 -0.78 -55.81 10.51
N LYS A 751 0.03 -56.09 11.53
CA LYS A 751 -0.31 -57.00 12.64
C LYS A 751 -1.05 -56.29 13.79
N LEU A 752 -1.04 -54.97 13.81
CA LEU A 752 -1.73 -54.18 14.84
C LEU A 752 -3.26 -54.16 14.57
N PRO A 753 -4.10 -54.02 15.61
CA PRO A 753 -5.54 -53.87 15.43
C PRO A 753 -5.90 -52.54 14.75
N PRO A 754 -7.11 -52.42 14.15
CA PRO A 754 -7.52 -51.26 13.36
C PRO A 754 -7.34 -49.91 14.08
N GLU A 755 -7.58 -49.86 15.39
CA GLU A 755 -7.44 -48.64 16.19
C GLU A 755 -5.99 -48.14 16.25
N ALA A 756 -5.01 -49.05 16.26
CA ALA A 756 -3.60 -48.70 16.28
C ALA A 756 -3.05 -48.37 14.89
N GLU A 757 -3.56 -49.04 13.84
CA GLU A 757 -3.32 -48.64 12.45
C GLU A 757 -3.82 -47.21 12.19
N GLU A 758 -5.03 -46.88 12.67
CA GLU A 758 -5.61 -45.55 12.57
C GLU A 758 -4.74 -44.48 13.27
N ILE A 759 -4.28 -44.76 14.50
CA ILE A 759 -3.37 -43.86 15.23
C ILE A 759 -2.10 -43.60 14.42
N TYR A 760 -1.52 -44.63 13.80
CA TYR A 760 -0.31 -44.48 13.00
C TYR A 760 -0.54 -43.60 11.77
N TRP A 761 -1.48 -43.97 10.89
CA TRP A 761 -1.66 -43.26 9.62
C TRP A 761 -2.14 -41.83 9.80
N LYS A 762 -2.98 -41.56 10.82
CA LYS A 762 -3.38 -40.18 11.16
C LYS A 762 -2.22 -39.30 11.61
N ASN A 763 -1.12 -39.87 12.13
CA ASN A 763 -0.05 -39.10 12.77
C ASN A 763 1.33 -39.18 12.07
N VAL A 764 1.56 -40.12 11.15
CA VAL A 764 2.88 -40.36 10.51
C VAL A 764 3.45 -39.12 9.81
N GLN A 765 4.65 -38.69 10.19
CA GLN A 765 5.33 -37.56 9.53
C GLN A 765 6.37 -38.02 8.51
N HIS A 766 6.95 -39.20 8.71
CA HIS A 766 8.00 -39.78 7.86
C HIS A 766 7.46 -41.01 7.14
N PHE A 767 6.86 -40.79 5.97
CA PHE A 767 6.22 -41.84 5.16
C PHE A 767 7.02 -42.16 3.89
N TYR A 768 8.26 -41.68 3.76
CA TYR A 768 9.10 -41.94 2.59
C TYR A 768 9.84 -43.26 2.73
N LEU A 769 9.84 -44.04 1.64
CA LEU A 769 10.64 -45.25 1.50
C LEU A 769 11.92 -44.91 0.74
N PHE A 770 13.08 -45.28 1.29
CA PHE A 770 14.37 -45.13 0.59
C PHE A 770 14.56 -46.17 -0.51
N GLU A 771 13.99 -47.36 -0.34
CA GLU A 771 14.00 -48.48 -1.28
C GLU A 771 12.61 -49.13 -1.29
N GLY A 772 12.10 -49.51 -2.47
CA GLY A 772 10.75 -50.08 -2.59
C GLY A 772 10.31 -50.24 -4.05
N SER A 773 9.11 -50.76 -4.25
CA SER A 773 8.48 -50.87 -5.57
C SER A 773 7.45 -49.76 -5.81
N LYS A 774 7.08 -49.53 -7.08
CA LYS A 774 6.02 -48.59 -7.47
C LYS A 774 4.71 -48.90 -6.73
N GLU A 775 4.35 -50.18 -6.62
CA GLU A 775 3.11 -50.64 -5.98
C GLU A 775 3.09 -50.29 -4.49
N LEU A 776 4.24 -50.36 -3.82
CA LEU A 776 4.35 -50.00 -2.41
C LEU A 776 4.23 -48.48 -2.21
N ALA A 777 4.83 -47.69 -3.10
CA ALA A 777 4.69 -46.23 -3.08
C ALA A 777 3.23 -45.78 -3.30
N GLU A 778 2.55 -46.36 -4.30
CA GLU A 778 1.14 -46.11 -4.56
C GLU A 778 0.24 -46.55 -3.40
N TRP A 779 0.57 -47.67 -2.75
CA TRP A 779 -0.14 -48.14 -1.55
C TRP A 779 -0.01 -47.14 -0.39
N VAL A 780 1.18 -46.59 -0.12
CA VAL A 780 1.37 -45.56 0.91
C VAL A 780 0.55 -44.30 0.62
N ILE A 781 0.54 -43.84 -0.64
CA ILE A 781 -0.27 -42.69 -1.07
C ILE A 781 -1.76 -42.96 -0.82
N ARG A 782 -2.26 -44.13 -1.21
CA ARG A 782 -3.66 -44.54 -0.99
C ARG A 782 -4.01 -44.63 0.50
N LYS A 783 -3.10 -45.15 1.34
CA LYS A 783 -3.30 -45.19 2.79
C LYS A 783 -3.38 -43.79 3.40
N LEU A 784 -2.53 -42.86 2.98
CA LEU A 784 -2.63 -41.47 3.44
C LEU A 784 -3.96 -40.81 3.02
N LEU A 785 -4.46 -41.11 1.82
CA LEU A 785 -5.78 -40.65 1.37
C LEU A 785 -6.94 -41.27 2.15
N GLU A 786 -6.86 -42.58 2.48
CA GLU A 786 -7.88 -43.31 3.25
C GLU A 786 -8.13 -42.67 4.63
N PHE A 787 -7.09 -42.10 5.24
CA PHE A 787 -7.15 -41.43 6.54
C PHE A 787 -7.21 -39.88 6.43
N ASP A 788 -7.71 -39.36 5.31
CA ASP A 788 -7.94 -37.92 5.04
C ASP A 788 -6.69 -37.03 5.13
N ARG A 789 -5.50 -37.59 4.86
CA ARG A 789 -4.22 -36.86 4.89
C ARG A 789 -3.74 -36.43 3.52
N SER A 790 -4.57 -35.67 2.82
CA SER A 790 -4.32 -35.22 1.44
C SER A 790 -3.03 -34.40 1.24
N VAL A 791 -2.57 -33.64 2.23
CA VAL A 791 -1.27 -32.93 2.13
C VAL A 791 -0.10 -33.90 2.27
N ALA A 792 -0.20 -34.89 3.16
CA ALA A 792 0.84 -35.90 3.31
C ALA A 792 0.94 -36.77 2.04
N SER A 793 -0.19 -37.11 1.43
CA SER A 793 -0.20 -37.85 0.16
C SER A 793 0.42 -37.06 -0.99
N LEU A 794 0.23 -35.73 -1.06
CA LEU A 794 0.90 -34.84 -2.02
C LEU A 794 2.43 -34.88 -1.86
N ASN A 795 2.88 -34.76 -0.61
CA ASN A 795 4.30 -34.79 -0.28
C ASN A 795 4.90 -36.16 -0.63
N ALA A 796 4.19 -37.26 -0.30
CA ALA A 796 4.56 -38.63 -0.62
C ALA A 796 4.70 -38.85 -2.12
N ALA A 797 3.67 -38.48 -2.88
CA ALA A 797 3.64 -38.58 -4.34
C ALA A 797 4.81 -37.85 -4.99
N THR A 798 5.07 -36.60 -4.58
CA THR A 798 6.19 -35.83 -5.14
C THR A 798 7.53 -36.44 -4.80
N HIS A 799 7.71 -36.91 -3.57
CA HIS A 799 8.95 -37.57 -3.18
C HIS A 799 9.18 -38.85 -4.00
N TYR A 800 8.17 -39.71 -4.12
CA TYR A 800 8.27 -40.96 -4.86
C TYR A 800 8.49 -40.76 -6.37
N LEU A 801 7.90 -39.73 -6.97
CA LEU A 801 8.22 -39.33 -8.36
C LEU A 801 9.69 -38.96 -8.56
N ASN A 802 10.39 -38.54 -7.50
CA ASN A 802 11.83 -38.21 -7.57
C ASN A 802 12.74 -39.38 -7.12
N THR A 803 12.19 -40.41 -6.49
CA THR A 803 12.94 -41.55 -5.93
C THR A 803 12.48 -42.87 -6.55
N VAL A 804 11.58 -43.60 -5.88
CA VAL A 804 11.16 -44.98 -6.20
C VAL A 804 10.53 -45.10 -7.58
N ALA A 805 9.80 -44.07 -8.02
CA ALA A 805 9.06 -44.05 -9.28
C ALA A 805 9.65 -43.06 -10.30
N LYS A 806 10.95 -42.74 -10.19
CA LYS A 806 11.60 -41.74 -11.05
C LYS A 806 11.58 -42.12 -12.54
N GLU A 807 11.76 -43.40 -12.86
CA GLU A 807 11.76 -43.89 -14.25
C GLU A 807 10.38 -44.40 -14.69
N SER A 808 9.65 -45.06 -13.78
CA SER A 808 8.37 -45.71 -14.08
C SER A 808 7.14 -44.79 -13.96
N GLY A 809 7.28 -43.63 -13.31
CA GLY A 809 6.16 -42.76 -12.97
C GLY A 809 5.18 -43.37 -11.97
N LEU A 810 4.22 -42.56 -11.52
CA LEU A 810 3.10 -42.99 -10.69
C LEU A 810 1.81 -42.94 -11.50
N ASP A 811 0.81 -43.72 -11.10
CA ASP A 811 -0.55 -43.65 -11.64
C ASP A 811 -1.09 -42.20 -11.70
N ALA A 812 -1.31 -41.69 -12.91
CA ALA A 812 -1.79 -40.32 -13.13
C ALA A 812 -3.19 -40.07 -12.53
N ASP A 813 -4.06 -41.08 -12.48
CA ASP A 813 -5.39 -40.95 -11.88
C ASP A 813 -5.31 -40.84 -10.35
N LEU A 814 -4.34 -41.52 -9.73
CA LEU A 814 -4.05 -41.39 -8.29
C LEU A 814 -3.52 -39.98 -7.96
N LEU A 815 -2.63 -39.44 -8.79
CA LEU A 815 -2.11 -38.08 -8.62
C LEU A 815 -3.21 -37.01 -8.79
N ALA A 816 -4.10 -37.22 -9.76
CA ALA A 816 -5.28 -36.39 -9.96
C ALA A 816 -6.21 -36.43 -8.74
N GLU A 817 -6.46 -37.63 -8.19
CA GLU A 817 -7.26 -37.79 -6.96
C GLU A 817 -6.64 -37.05 -5.76
N VAL A 818 -5.31 -37.06 -5.61
CA VAL A 818 -4.62 -36.30 -4.56
C VAL A 818 -4.92 -34.80 -4.68
N LEU A 819 -4.81 -34.22 -5.89
CA LEU A 819 -5.11 -32.81 -6.12
C LEU A 819 -6.61 -32.49 -5.90
N GLU A 820 -7.51 -33.37 -6.34
CA GLU A 820 -8.96 -33.22 -6.12
C GLU A 820 -9.30 -33.20 -4.62
N ARG A 821 -8.74 -34.12 -3.84
CA ARG A 821 -8.92 -34.17 -2.37
C ARG A 821 -8.38 -32.92 -1.68
N ILE A 822 -7.26 -32.39 -2.16
CA ILE A 822 -6.71 -31.13 -1.62
C ILE A 822 -7.64 -29.96 -1.89
N ALA A 823 -8.16 -29.84 -3.11
CA ALA A 823 -9.02 -28.74 -3.51
C ALA A 823 -10.44 -28.78 -2.88
N THR A 824 -10.90 -29.97 -2.48
CA THR A 824 -12.28 -30.19 -1.99
C THR A 824 -12.40 -30.29 -0.48
N ASN A 825 -11.36 -30.73 0.24
CA ASN A 825 -11.42 -30.86 1.69
C ASN A 825 -11.13 -29.49 2.38
N PRO A 826 -12.10 -28.90 3.09
CA PRO A 826 -11.97 -27.59 3.74
C PRO A 826 -11.03 -27.57 4.95
N GLU A 827 -10.68 -28.74 5.52
CA GLU A 827 -9.74 -28.84 6.64
C GLU A 827 -8.28 -28.71 6.20
N ASN A 828 -8.01 -28.79 4.90
CA ASN A 828 -6.66 -28.59 4.38
C ASN A 828 -6.20 -27.13 4.59
N PRO A 829 -4.88 -26.93 4.84
CA PRO A 829 -4.29 -25.59 4.82
C PRO A 829 -4.66 -24.84 3.55
N LYS A 830 -4.87 -23.53 3.65
CA LYS A 830 -5.07 -22.71 2.45
C LYS A 830 -3.83 -22.83 1.56
N LEU A 831 -4.00 -22.77 0.24
CA LEU A 831 -2.92 -22.93 -0.75
C LEU A 831 -1.67 -22.08 -0.44
N GLY A 832 -1.83 -20.85 0.07
CA GLY A 832 -0.70 -19.97 0.45
C GLY A 832 0.12 -20.42 1.68
N GLN A 833 -0.31 -21.48 2.38
CA GLN A 833 0.38 -22.08 3.52
C GLN A 833 1.03 -23.43 3.17
N MET A 834 0.87 -23.91 1.93
CA MET A 834 1.45 -25.18 1.46
C MET A 834 2.79 -24.96 0.75
N ASP A 835 3.61 -26.02 0.68
CA ASP A 835 4.80 -26.02 -0.17
C ASP A 835 4.40 -26.14 -1.64
N LEU A 836 4.42 -25.01 -2.31
CA LEU A 836 4.00 -24.81 -3.69
C LEU A 836 4.81 -25.67 -4.68
N TYR A 837 6.04 -26.07 -4.33
CA TYR A 837 6.88 -26.90 -5.17
C TYR A 837 6.25 -28.28 -5.46
N TYR A 838 5.52 -28.85 -4.50
CA TYR A 838 4.92 -30.19 -4.66
C TYR A 838 3.74 -30.18 -5.63
N ILE A 839 2.90 -29.14 -5.58
CA ILE A 839 1.78 -28.95 -6.50
C ILE A 839 2.31 -28.73 -7.92
N GLU A 840 3.32 -27.86 -8.08
CA GLU A 840 4.03 -27.63 -9.35
C GLU A 840 4.54 -28.95 -9.94
N LYS A 841 5.19 -29.79 -9.14
CA LYS A 841 5.76 -31.05 -9.61
C LYS A 841 4.71 -32.03 -10.13
N ILE A 842 3.57 -32.14 -9.45
CA ILE A 842 2.48 -32.99 -9.93
C ILE A 842 1.86 -32.43 -11.21
N PHE A 843 1.59 -31.12 -11.28
CA PHE A 843 1.06 -30.52 -12.52
C PHE A 843 2.03 -30.66 -13.70
N ASP A 844 3.34 -30.44 -13.50
CA ASP A 844 4.37 -30.66 -14.55
C ASP A 844 4.37 -32.10 -15.06
N TYR A 845 4.17 -33.08 -14.17
CA TYR A 845 4.04 -34.49 -14.55
C TYR A 845 2.73 -34.76 -15.30
N LEU A 846 1.59 -34.32 -14.78
CA LEU A 846 0.27 -34.53 -15.37
C LEU A 846 0.14 -33.88 -16.76
N GLN A 847 0.68 -32.67 -16.94
CA GLN A 847 0.66 -31.95 -18.22
C GLN A 847 1.49 -32.62 -19.32
N LYS A 848 2.49 -33.42 -18.94
CA LYS A 848 3.33 -34.21 -19.87
C LYS A 848 2.81 -35.63 -20.09
N SER A 849 1.90 -36.10 -19.22
CA SER A 849 1.35 -37.46 -19.29
C SER A 849 0.25 -37.56 -20.33
N SER A 850 0.27 -38.64 -21.12
CA SER A 850 -0.84 -39.01 -22.02
C SER A 850 -1.88 -39.91 -21.36
N GLU A 851 -1.70 -40.27 -20.08
CA GLU A 851 -2.58 -41.18 -19.34
C GLU A 851 -3.82 -40.47 -18.77
N ILE A 852 -3.76 -39.15 -18.54
CA ILE A 852 -4.87 -38.38 -17.97
C ILE A 852 -5.77 -37.79 -19.07
N ASN A 853 -7.08 -37.84 -18.84
CA ASN A 853 -8.06 -37.17 -19.70
C ASN A 853 -7.85 -35.64 -19.65
N PRO A 854 -7.64 -34.96 -20.81
CA PRO A 854 -7.45 -33.50 -20.86
C PRO A 854 -8.56 -32.69 -20.19
N ALA A 855 -9.82 -33.15 -20.26
CA ALA A 855 -10.93 -32.47 -19.61
C ALA A 855 -10.83 -32.53 -18.07
N ARG A 856 -10.35 -33.67 -17.53
CA ARG A 856 -10.09 -33.81 -16.08
C ARG A 856 -8.94 -32.91 -15.64
N LEU A 857 -7.87 -32.83 -16.44
CA LEU A 857 -6.74 -31.95 -16.17
C LEU A 857 -7.11 -30.47 -16.23
N ALA A 858 -7.93 -30.04 -17.19
CA ALA A 858 -8.43 -28.67 -17.26
C ALA A 858 -9.30 -28.30 -16.04
N GLN A 859 -10.14 -29.23 -15.57
CA GLN A 859 -10.93 -29.04 -14.34
C GLN A 859 -10.03 -28.92 -13.10
N LEU A 860 -8.98 -29.74 -13.02
CA LEU A 860 -7.98 -29.63 -11.97
C LEU A 860 -7.27 -28.27 -12.01
N GLU A 861 -6.80 -27.83 -13.17
CA GLU A 861 -6.18 -26.51 -13.31
C GLU A 861 -7.12 -25.37 -12.91
N TRP A 862 -8.42 -25.49 -13.22
CA TRP A 862 -9.45 -24.52 -12.80
C TRP A 862 -9.57 -24.39 -11.27
N LEU A 863 -9.50 -25.51 -10.54
CA LEU A 863 -9.53 -25.51 -9.08
C LEU A 863 -8.33 -24.77 -8.46
N TYR A 864 -7.21 -24.69 -9.19
CA TYR A 864 -5.95 -24.11 -8.74
C TYR A 864 -5.61 -22.77 -9.42
N VAL A 865 -6.53 -22.12 -10.13
CA VAL A 865 -6.30 -20.81 -10.78
C VAL A 865 -5.72 -19.74 -9.84
N PRO A 866 -6.24 -19.50 -8.63
CA PRO A 866 -5.66 -18.53 -7.71
C PRO A 866 -4.19 -18.85 -7.37
N TYR A 867 -3.84 -20.13 -7.29
CA TYR A 867 -2.48 -20.56 -7.02
C TYR A 867 -1.52 -20.16 -8.15
N PHE A 868 -1.87 -20.43 -9.40
CA PHE A 868 -1.04 -20.05 -10.55
C PHE A 868 -0.80 -18.53 -10.59
N TRP A 869 -1.85 -17.73 -10.33
CA TRP A 869 -1.78 -16.26 -10.39
C TRP A 869 -0.95 -15.62 -9.27
N TYR A 870 -1.09 -16.08 -8.02
CA TYR A 870 -0.31 -15.52 -6.91
C TYR A 870 1.19 -15.82 -7.04
N ASN A 871 1.55 -16.97 -7.62
CA ASN A 871 2.94 -17.36 -7.78
C ASN A 871 3.63 -16.55 -8.89
N GLU A 872 2.91 -16.21 -9.97
CA GLU A 872 3.40 -15.36 -11.07
C GLU A 872 3.62 -13.89 -10.62
N SER A 873 2.73 -13.35 -9.78
CA SER A 873 2.78 -11.95 -9.33
C SER A 873 3.85 -11.61 -8.27
N HIS A 874 4.39 -12.60 -7.54
CA HIS A 874 5.30 -12.38 -6.40
C HIS A 874 6.80 -12.57 -6.71
N ALA A 875 7.21 -12.42 -7.98
CA ALA A 875 8.61 -12.53 -8.44
C ALA A 875 9.31 -13.87 -8.10
N ARG A 876 8.56 -14.90 -7.74
CA ARG A 876 9.02 -16.29 -7.85
C ARG A 876 8.76 -16.68 -9.30
N VAL A 877 9.77 -17.19 -10.00
CA VAL A 877 9.56 -17.74 -11.35
C VAL A 877 8.61 -18.92 -11.21
N ALA A 878 7.31 -18.71 -11.45
CA ALA A 878 6.33 -19.79 -11.48
C ALA A 878 6.79 -20.78 -12.56
N ARG A 879 7.12 -22.01 -12.16
CA ARG A 879 7.66 -23.02 -13.09
C ARG A 879 6.59 -23.71 -13.93
N VAL A 880 5.32 -23.62 -13.51
CA VAL A 880 4.19 -24.33 -14.12
C VAL A 880 2.99 -23.39 -14.25
N LYS A 881 2.38 -23.35 -15.43
CA LYS A 881 1.20 -22.55 -15.80
C LYS A 881 0.01 -23.47 -16.11
N PRO A 882 -1.25 -23.00 -16.06
CA PRO A 882 -2.42 -23.81 -16.41
C PRO A 882 -2.55 -23.99 -17.93
N ILE A 883 -1.59 -24.70 -18.56
CA ILE A 883 -1.46 -24.73 -20.02
C ILE A 883 -2.61 -25.49 -20.70
N THR A 884 -3.20 -26.50 -20.04
CA THR A 884 -4.29 -27.29 -20.61
C THR A 884 -5.59 -26.48 -20.61
N LEU A 885 -5.85 -25.74 -19.54
CA LEU A 885 -6.99 -24.85 -19.38
C LEU A 885 -6.86 -23.61 -20.26
N VAL A 886 -5.69 -22.98 -20.35
CA VAL A 886 -5.46 -21.87 -21.29
C VAL A 886 -5.67 -22.35 -22.72
N LYS A 887 -5.17 -23.55 -23.08
CA LYS A 887 -5.41 -24.13 -24.40
C LYS A 887 -6.91 -24.35 -24.67
N GLU A 888 -7.67 -24.88 -23.71
CA GLU A 888 -9.13 -25.03 -23.83
C GLU A 888 -9.83 -23.68 -24.06
N VAL A 889 -9.40 -22.62 -23.37
CA VAL A 889 -9.94 -21.26 -23.56
C VAL A 889 -9.63 -20.70 -24.95
N LEU A 890 -8.43 -20.96 -25.47
CA LEU A 890 -8.00 -20.50 -26.80
C LEU A 890 -8.58 -21.35 -27.94
N ASP A 891 -8.84 -22.63 -27.72
CA ASP A 891 -9.46 -23.52 -28.71
C ASP A 891 -11.01 -23.37 -28.72
N ASN A 892 -11.61 -22.93 -27.60
CA ASN A 892 -13.06 -22.78 -27.44
C ASN A 892 -13.47 -21.33 -27.08
N PRO A 893 -13.86 -20.50 -28.08
CA PRO A 893 -14.33 -19.13 -27.89
C PRO A 893 -15.43 -18.95 -26.83
N ASP A 894 -16.34 -19.92 -26.71
CA ASP A 894 -17.48 -19.82 -25.78
C ASP A 894 -17.03 -19.88 -24.32
N THR A 895 -15.95 -20.60 -24.04
CA THR A 895 -15.30 -20.63 -22.72
C THR A 895 -14.74 -19.25 -22.36
N PHE A 896 -14.09 -18.57 -23.30
CA PHE A 896 -13.58 -17.21 -23.07
C PHE A 896 -14.71 -16.21 -22.79
N VAL A 897 -15.81 -16.27 -23.55
CA VAL A 897 -17.01 -15.45 -23.30
C VAL A 897 -17.55 -15.70 -21.90
N GLN A 898 -17.57 -16.96 -21.44
CA GLN A 898 -18.03 -17.30 -20.10
C GLN A 898 -17.12 -16.73 -18.99
N LEU A 899 -15.79 -16.69 -19.19
CA LEU A 899 -14.87 -16.03 -18.27
C LEU A 899 -15.15 -14.52 -18.16
N ILE A 900 -15.34 -13.85 -19.30
CA ILE A 900 -15.71 -12.42 -19.33
C ILE A 900 -17.02 -12.17 -18.57
N ARG A 901 -18.02 -13.05 -18.71
CA ARG A 901 -19.29 -12.96 -17.99
C ARG A 901 -19.13 -13.07 -16.47
N TRP A 902 -18.25 -13.95 -15.99
CA TRP A 902 -17.99 -14.11 -14.56
C TRP A 902 -17.13 -12.98 -13.99
N ALA A 903 -16.12 -12.51 -14.72
CA ALA A 903 -15.17 -11.51 -14.24
C ALA A 903 -15.76 -10.09 -14.22
N TYR A 904 -16.56 -9.72 -15.23
CA TYR A 904 -17.01 -8.35 -15.46
C TYR A 904 -18.54 -8.21 -15.42
N LYS A 905 -19.00 -7.02 -15.02
CA LYS A 905 -20.43 -6.68 -15.03
C LYS A 905 -20.88 -6.35 -16.45
N ALA A 906 -22.10 -6.72 -16.78
CA ALA A 906 -22.76 -6.31 -18.03
C ALA A 906 -23.04 -4.79 -18.03
N ASP A 907 -22.87 -4.16 -19.20
CA ASP A 907 -23.25 -2.77 -19.45
C ASP A 907 -24.04 -2.68 -20.78
N PRO A 908 -25.37 -2.47 -20.74
CA PRO A 908 -26.20 -2.30 -19.54
C PRO A 908 -26.38 -3.61 -18.75
N PRO A 909 -26.69 -3.54 -17.43
CA PRO A 909 -26.88 -4.72 -16.58
C PRO A 909 -27.98 -5.68 -17.09
N ILE A 910 -27.76 -6.99 -16.95
CA ILE A 910 -28.75 -8.03 -17.27
C ILE A 910 -29.46 -8.47 -15.98
N GLU A 911 -30.78 -8.29 -15.92
CA GLU A 911 -31.59 -8.63 -14.75
C GLU A 911 -31.64 -10.15 -14.51
N GLY A 912 -31.47 -10.58 -13.26
CA GLY A 912 -31.48 -12.00 -12.88
C GLY A 912 -30.22 -12.80 -13.24
N GLU A 913 -29.19 -12.19 -13.83
CA GLU A 913 -27.95 -12.91 -14.19
C GLU A 913 -27.28 -13.49 -12.92
N PHE A 914 -27.11 -14.83 -12.91
CA PHE A 914 -26.57 -15.60 -11.79
C PHE A 914 -27.42 -15.58 -10.50
N SER A 915 -28.72 -15.28 -10.55
CA SER A 915 -29.57 -15.25 -9.34
C SER A 915 -29.64 -16.58 -8.56
N ASP A 916 -29.33 -17.69 -9.22
CA ASP A 916 -29.26 -19.06 -8.72
C ASP A 916 -27.99 -19.38 -7.93
N LEU A 917 -26.95 -18.54 -8.03
CA LEU A 917 -25.68 -18.75 -7.33
C LEU A 917 -25.60 -18.02 -5.98
N SER A 918 -24.97 -18.64 -4.99
CA SER A 918 -24.68 -18.01 -3.70
C SER A 918 -23.66 -16.86 -3.86
N ILE A 919 -23.62 -15.95 -2.87
CA ILE A 919 -22.67 -14.82 -2.87
C ILE A 919 -21.21 -15.33 -2.93
N GLU A 920 -20.91 -16.40 -2.20
CA GLU A 920 -19.58 -17.02 -2.17
C GLU A 920 -19.20 -17.66 -3.50
N GLN A 921 -20.15 -18.35 -4.15
CA GLN A 921 -19.95 -18.93 -5.48
C GLN A 921 -19.69 -17.86 -6.53
N LYS A 922 -20.46 -16.77 -6.53
CA LYS A 922 -20.24 -15.62 -7.42
C LYS A 922 -18.85 -15.01 -7.23
N LYS A 923 -18.43 -14.83 -5.98
CA LYS A 923 -17.12 -14.29 -5.65
C LYS A 923 -16.00 -15.19 -6.17
N ARG A 924 -16.06 -16.50 -5.90
CA ARG A 924 -15.04 -17.47 -6.34
C ARG A 924 -14.93 -17.54 -7.86
N LEU A 925 -16.07 -17.60 -8.56
CA LEU A 925 -16.10 -17.63 -10.03
C LEU A 925 -15.51 -16.35 -10.62
N LYS A 926 -15.86 -15.19 -10.06
CA LYS A 926 -15.35 -13.90 -10.50
C LYS A 926 -13.83 -13.81 -10.32
N GLU A 927 -13.32 -14.17 -9.15
CA GLU A 927 -11.89 -14.15 -8.84
C GLU A 927 -11.10 -15.09 -9.76
N ASN A 928 -11.53 -16.35 -9.88
CA ASN A 928 -10.89 -17.31 -10.79
C ASN A 928 -10.94 -16.83 -12.24
N ALA A 929 -12.07 -16.32 -12.72
CA ALA A 929 -12.18 -15.85 -14.09
C ALA A 929 -11.24 -14.66 -14.36
N TYR A 930 -11.18 -13.70 -13.43
CA TYR A 930 -10.28 -12.56 -13.54
C TYR A 930 -8.80 -12.99 -13.58
N PHE A 931 -8.40 -13.86 -12.66
CA PHE A 931 -7.02 -14.37 -12.60
C PHE A 931 -6.64 -15.18 -13.84
N LEU A 932 -7.54 -16.04 -14.33
CA LEU A 932 -7.25 -16.83 -15.53
C LEU A 932 -7.08 -15.94 -16.76
N LEU A 933 -7.92 -14.92 -16.94
CA LEU A 933 -7.80 -13.98 -18.05
C LEU A 933 -6.45 -13.25 -18.07
N ASP A 934 -5.94 -12.89 -16.90
CA ASP A 934 -4.65 -12.20 -16.72
C ASP A 934 -3.43 -13.10 -17.02
N MET A 935 -3.58 -14.42 -16.92
CA MET A 935 -2.50 -15.40 -17.17
C MET A 935 -2.40 -15.87 -18.63
N ILE A 936 -3.31 -15.46 -19.51
CA ILE A 936 -3.30 -15.89 -20.93
C ILE A 936 -2.18 -15.15 -21.66
N ASP A 937 -1.10 -15.86 -21.96
CA ASP A 937 0.10 -15.33 -22.63
C ASP A 937 0.33 -15.90 -24.03
N LYS A 938 -0.65 -16.62 -24.58
CA LYS A 938 -0.63 -17.21 -25.92
C LYS A 938 -1.84 -16.78 -26.72
N LEU A 939 -1.67 -16.75 -28.05
CA LEU A 939 -2.70 -16.34 -28.98
C LEU A 939 -3.47 -17.55 -29.54
N PRO A 940 -4.76 -17.38 -29.90
CA PRO A 940 -5.52 -18.38 -30.64
C PRO A 940 -4.83 -18.73 -31.96
N GLY A 941 -4.65 -20.03 -32.23
CA GLY A 941 -3.99 -20.51 -33.45
C GLY A 941 -2.46 -20.34 -33.45
N GLN A 942 -1.85 -19.98 -32.32
CA GLN A 942 -0.39 -19.89 -32.18
C GLN A 942 0.25 -21.28 -32.04
N SER A 943 1.31 -21.52 -32.81
CA SER A 943 2.21 -22.67 -32.67
C SER A 943 3.65 -22.18 -32.70
N GLU A 944 4.32 -22.21 -31.54
CA GLU A 944 5.64 -21.57 -31.35
C GLU A 944 5.58 -20.08 -31.71
N ASP A 945 6.37 -19.65 -32.69
CA ASP A 945 6.43 -18.26 -33.18
C ASP A 945 5.49 -17.98 -34.37
N GLU A 946 4.76 -18.99 -34.87
CA GLU A 946 3.80 -18.86 -35.97
C GLU A 946 2.39 -18.63 -35.44
N ILE A 947 1.61 -17.79 -36.13
CA ILE A 947 0.20 -17.54 -35.82
C ILE A 947 -0.67 -17.77 -37.06
N ASP A 948 -1.63 -18.68 -36.96
CA ASP A 948 -2.65 -18.88 -37.99
C ASP A 948 -3.67 -17.72 -37.97
N LEU A 949 -3.51 -16.80 -38.91
CA LEU A 949 -4.37 -15.64 -39.10
C LEU A 949 -5.86 -16.00 -39.21
N THR A 950 -6.19 -17.11 -39.89
CA THR A 950 -7.59 -17.50 -40.13
C THR A 950 -8.23 -17.89 -38.81
N LYS A 951 -7.56 -18.75 -38.03
CA LYS A 951 -8.03 -19.16 -36.71
C LYS A 951 -8.12 -17.99 -35.74
N LEU A 952 -7.12 -17.09 -35.75
CA LEU A 952 -7.12 -15.90 -34.90
C LEU A 952 -8.34 -15.01 -35.17
N ILE A 953 -8.60 -14.69 -36.44
CA ILE A 953 -9.74 -13.85 -36.83
C ILE A 953 -11.07 -14.55 -36.53
N GLU A 954 -11.20 -15.85 -36.81
CA GLU A 954 -12.40 -16.62 -36.50
C GLU A 954 -12.69 -16.63 -34.99
N TRP A 955 -11.66 -16.84 -34.17
CA TRP A 955 -11.77 -16.79 -32.72
C TRP A 955 -12.19 -15.40 -32.23
N ILE A 956 -11.51 -14.33 -32.69
CA ILE A 956 -11.83 -12.95 -32.31
C ILE A 956 -13.29 -12.62 -32.66
N ASN A 957 -13.73 -12.93 -33.89
CA ASN A 957 -15.10 -12.63 -34.30
C ASN A 957 -16.13 -13.38 -33.45
N ARG A 958 -15.93 -14.68 -33.19
CA ARG A 958 -16.86 -15.47 -32.38
C ARG A 958 -16.93 -14.99 -30.93
N VAL A 959 -15.79 -14.65 -30.33
CA VAL A 959 -15.75 -14.07 -28.98
C VAL A 959 -16.47 -12.72 -28.93
N ARG A 960 -16.21 -11.84 -29.90
CA ARG A 960 -16.86 -10.52 -29.98
C ARG A 960 -18.37 -10.63 -30.15
N ASP A 961 -18.83 -11.51 -31.03
CA ASP A 961 -20.26 -11.77 -31.22
C ASP A 961 -20.89 -12.33 -29.93
N GLY A 962 -20.23 -13.26 -29.25
CA GLY A 962 -20.67 -13.79 -27.96
C GLY A 962 -20.77 -12.73 -26.87
N CYS A 963 -19.72 -11.92 -26.69
CA CYS A 963 -19.66 -10.85 -25.69
C CYS A 963 -20.60 -9.68 -25.98
N LYS A 964 -20.90 -9.42 -27.26
CA LYS A 964 -21.93 -8.45 -27.68
C LYS A 964 -23.33 -8.90 -27.24
N ASN A 965 -23.64 -10.20 -27.35
CA ASN A 965 -24.93 -10.75 -26.92
C ASN A 965 -25.14 -10.74 -25.40
N VAL A 966 -24.08 -10.52 -24.61
CA VAL A 966 -24.12 -10.46 -23.14
C VAL A 966 -23.67 -9.11 -22.58
N ASN A 967 -23.77 -8.04 -23.38
CA ASN A 967 -23.51 -6.64 -23.00
C ASN A 967 -22.11 -6.40 -22.40
N ARG A 968 -21.06 -7.02 -22.96
CA ARG A 968 -19.67 -6.92 -22.48
C ARG A 968 -18.65 -6.70 -23.61
N LEU A 969 -19.07 -6.21 -24.77
CA LEU A 969 -18.19 -6.05 -25.93
C LEU A 969 -16.97 -5.13 -25.67
N PRO A 970 -17.10 -3.94 -25.04
CA PRO A 970 -15.94 -3.06 -24.84
C PRO A 970 -14.83 -3.70 -23.99
N ILE A 971 -15.20 -4.27 -22.83
CA ILE A 971 -14.23 -4.95 -21.95
C ILE A 971 -13.69 -6.23 -22.59
N CYS A 972 -14.49 -6.90 -23.42
CA CYS A 972 -14.04 -8.04 -24.20
C CYS A 972 -12.96 -7.62 -25.20
N ASP A 973 -13.18 -6.53 -25.97
CA ASP A 973 -12.20 -6.03 -26.93
C ASP A 973 -10.89 -5.62 -26.20
N GLU A 974 -10.98 -4.97 -25.03
CA GLU A 974 -9.82 -4.67 -24.18
C GLU A 974 -9.04 -5.94 -23.77
N LYS A 975 -9.73 -6.99 -23.31
CA LYS A 975 -9.07 -8.26 -22.94
C LYS A 975 -8.51 -9.04 -24.13
N ILE A 976 -9.15 -8.98 -25.29
CA ILE A 976 -8.56 -9.50 -26.53
C ILE A 976 -7.27 -8.73 -26.84
N GLY A 977 -7.29 -7.39 -26.71
CA GLY A 977 -6.11 -6.56 -26.91
C GLY A 977 -4.94 -6.92 -26.00
N GLU A 978 -5.20 -7.16 -24.71
CA GLU A 978 -4.17 -7.63 -23.77
C GLU A 978 -3.55 -8.95 -24.23
N ILE A 979 -4.34 -9.93 -24.70
CA ILE A 979 -3.82 -11.19 -25.25
C ILE A 979 -2.97 -10.95 -26.50
N LEU A 980 -3.42 -10.08 -27.42
CA LEU A 980 -2.67 -9.73 -28.62
C LEU A 980 -1.32 -9.06 -28.32
N SER A 981 -1.18 -8.41 -27.15
CA SER A 981 0.09 -7.84 -26.71
C SER A 981 1.19 -8.89 -26.45
N HIS A 982 0.83 -10.17 -26.30
CA HIS A 982 1.78 -11.28 -26.15
C HIS A 982 2.30 -11.85 -27.47
N ALA A 983 1.93 -11.23 -28.61
CA ALA A 983 2.39 -11.68 -29.92
C ALA A 983 3.93 -11.66 -30.03
N PRO A 984 4.55 -12.66 -30.69
CA PRO A 984 5.97 -12.61 -31.02
C PRO A 984 6.27 -11.53 -32.06
N VAL A 985 7.56 -11.29 -32.30
CA VAL A 985 8.03 -10.47 -33.42
C VAL A 985 7.73 -11.19 -34.74
N GLY A 986 7.26 -10.48 -35.77
CA GLY A 986 6.99 -11.05 -37.09
C GLY A 986 8.25 -11.54 -37.80
N LYS A 987 8.06 -12.28 -38.89
CA LYS A 987 9.17 -12.77 -39.74
C LYS A 987 9.92 -11.61 -40.40
N ASP A 988 9.25 -10.49 -40.61
CA ASP A 988 9.82 -9.23 -41.07
C ASP A 988 10.64 -8.47 -40.01
N GLY A 989 10.74 -8.99 -38.78
CA GLY A 989 11.46 -8.35 -37.68
C GLY A 989 10.68 -7.21 -37.01
N ILE A 990 9.39 -7.05 -37.32
CA ILE A 990 8.53 -5.99 -36.77
C ILE A 990 7.53 -6.61 -35.79
N TRP A 991 7.42 -6.01 -34.61
CA TRP A 991 6.40 -6.38 -33.62
C TRP A 991 5.13 -5.51 -33.78
N PRO A 992 3.92 -6.06 -33.61
CA PRO A 992 3.61 -7.49 -33.43
C PRO A 992 3.63 -8.28 -34.75
N HIS A 993 3.65 -9.62 -34.66
CA HIS A 993 3.59 -10.56 -35.80
C HIS A 993 2.57 -10.13 -36.88
N GLU A 994 2.88 -10.38 -38.18
CA GLU A 994 2.09 -9.89 -39.33
C GLU A 994 0.59 -10.21 -39.18
N ALA A 995 0.26 -11.44 -38.74
CA ALA A 995 -1.10 -11.88 -38.50
C ALA A 995 -1.86 -11.02 -37.46
N VAL A 996 -1.17 -10.51 -36.44
CA VAL A 996 -1.77 -9.67 -35.40
C VAL A 996 -1.97 -8.25 -35.91
N ARG A 997 -1.02 -7.71 -36.69
CA ARG A 997 -1.20 -6.42 -37.39
C ARG A 997 -2.42 -6.45 -38.30
N GLU A 998 -2.57 -7.52 -39.09
CA GLU A 998 -3.73 -7.68 -39.97
C GLU A 998 -5.04 -7.83 -39.18
N ALA A 999 -5.03 -8.55 -38.04
CA ALA A 999 -6.19 -8.65 -37.16
C ALA A 999 -6.58 -7.28 -36.58
N ILE A 1000 -5.62 -6.47 -36.11
CA ILE A 1000 -5.85 -5.12 -35.58
C ILE A 1000 -6.47 -4.22 -36.67
N GLU A 1001 -5.87 -4.17 -37.85
CA GLU A 1001 -6.36 -3.38 -38.98
C GLU A 1001 -7.78 -3.81 -39.39
N LYS A 1002 -8.02 -5.13 -39.50
CA LYS A 1002 -9.32 -5.66 -39.92
C LYS A 1002 -10.44 -5.41 -38.90
N ILE A 1003 -10.12 -5.49 -37.60
CA ILE A 1003 -11.10 -5.33 -36.53
C ILE A 1003 -11.34 -3.85 -36.19
N SER A 1004 -10.30 -3.01 -36.28
CA SER A 1004 -10.37 -1.54 -36.08
C SER A 1004 -11.13 -1.13 -34.80
N SER A 1005 -10.83 -1.76 -33.66
CA SER A 1005 -11.47 -1.49 -32.38
C SER A 1005 -10.56 -0.69 -31.44
N LYS A 1006 -11.01 0.49 -31.01
CA LYS A 1006 -10.27 1.35 -30.08
C LYS A 1006 -10.05 0.70 -28.71
N ASP A 1007 -11.03 -0.06 -28.23
CA ASP A 1007 -10.92 -0.75 -26.94
C ASP A 1007 -9.87 -1.87 -27.02
N MET A 1008 -9.76 -2.53 -28.19
CA MET A 1008 -8.72 -3.53 -28.45
C MET A 1008 -7.32 -2.91 -28.55
N GLU A 1009 -7.18 -1.77 -29.23
CA GLU A 1009 -5.92 -1.02 -29.28
C GLU A 1009 -5.48 -0.57 -27.88
N ARG A 1010 -6.42 -0.09 -27.06
CA ARG A 1010 -6.18 0.24 -25.65
C ARG A 1010 -5.77 -0.99 -24.84
N GLY A 1011 -6.41 -2.15 -25.08
CA GLY A 1011 -6.03 -3.40 -24.46
C GLY A 1011 -4.58 -3.79 -24.74
N ILE A 1012 -4.12 -3.61 -25.99
CA ILE A 1012 -2.72 -3.85 -26.37
C ILE A 1012 -1.79 -2.91 -25.59
N GLU A 1013 -2.13 -1.63 -25.51
CA GLU A 1013 -1.37 -0.64 -24.74
C GLU A 1013 -1.24 -1.06 -23.26
N VAL A 1014 -2.36 -1.41 -22.63
CA VAL A 1014 -2.40 -1.90 -21.23
C VAL A 1014 -1.55 -3.15 -21.05
N GLY A 1015 -1.66 -4.12 -21.96
CA GLY A 1015 -0.87 -5.35 -21.94
C GLY A 1015 0.64 -5.07 -21.98
N ILE A 1016 1.10 -4.19 -22.88
CA ILE A 1016 2.51 -3.78 -22.95
C ILE A 1016 2.99 -3.13 -21.65
N TYR A 1017 2.17 -2.26 -21.05
CA TYR A 1017 2.52 -1.61 -19.77
C TYR A 1017 2.69 -2.64 -18.66
N ASN A 1018 1.77 -3.60 -18.56
CA ASN A 1018 1.81 -4.64 -17.54
C ASN A 1018 3.03 -5.56 -17.70
N GLN A 1019 3.42 -5.90 -18.95
CA GLN A 1019 4.62 -6.70 -19.23
C GLN A 1019 5.94 -6.03 -18.79
N ARG A 1020 5.99 -4.69 -18.68
CA ARG A 1020 7.19 -3.95 -18.23
C ARG A 1020 7.39 -3.92 -16.70
N GLY A 1021 6.39 -4.36 -15.94
CA GLY A 1021 6.39 -4.34 -14.47
C GLY A 1021 6.19 -2.94 -13.86
N VAL A 1022 5.87 -2.89 -12.56
CA VAL A 1022 5.69 -1.65 -11.81
C VAL A 1022 7.06 -1.08 -11.44
N VAL A 1023 7.51 -0.04 -12.16
CA VAL A 1023 8.72 0.71 -11.83
C VAL A 1023 8.33 2.02 -11.14
N ILE A 1024 8.37 2.04 -9.81
CA ILE A 1024 8.32 3.31 -9.07
C ILE A 1024 9.74 3.82 -8.97
N LYS A 1025 10.02 4.92 -9.67
CA LYS A 1025 11.29 5.64 -9.55
C LYS A 1025 11.29 6.34 -8.17
N SER A 1026 12.17 5.87 -7.29
CA SER A 1026 12.49 6.47 -6.00
C SER A 1026 13.20 7.80 -6.13
#